data_AF-A0A7W8FZ81-F1
#
_entry.id   AF-A0A7W8FZ81-F1
#
_cell.length_a   1.000
_cell.length_b   1.000
_cell.length_c   1.000
_cell.angle_alpha   90.00
_cell.angle_beta   90.00
_cell.angle_gamma   90.00
#
_symmetry.space_group_name_H-M   'P 1'
#
loop_
_entity.id
_entity.type
_entity.pdbx_description
1 polymer ?
#
loop_
_entity_poly.entity_id
_entity_poly.type
_entity_poly.pdbx_seq_one_letter_code
_entity_poly.pdbx_strand_id
1 'polypeptide(L)'
;MSRMFRPSAWLVVALLCSPPAHAAVTSAFGAGELAVVSDGADAITVGCTAVGGNVQVNGADPDTGAVACALVTELAVSGGPGANAIDITGVVATSFTALATRSVDGGAGNDTIAGSPGADVLLGGTDDDTVDGNQGSDVLFLGDGDDTAAWQPGDGSDVVEGQGGDDVLLFAGSAAGEVIDIAANGQRLRFFRNIGAVSIDADGLEGVEYDALGGADTVVVNPLASTDVTRIALRLASAPGGDVGDAQTDHVSIVGGAGAESIAADAGTGTVVVAAGLTGVTITSMEPAFDTLGLDGGDGNDTLVIGAGLAGRVAALSVAGGAGVDTVIARGSGGADALRVNAATPFVSAEGLALIHALASESVRIEGLGGDDTLDASGNVAALFALTFDGGDGADTLLGGNGADVLLGGNGSDRLDGNQGADIAFGGDGDDVFVWDPGDGSDVLEGQADSDTLQFNASNANETIALQANGQRLVLTRDIGAIVTDMDAIEQVEIRLLGGADSVAIGDLASTDARRLRVFTAGTLGGTLGDGQADAVSLDGGTAADALSVSATTDAVRVARGALLLDVQATEPTTDRLVVNGRGGSDTLTLAPAAAAAILVTLDGGGGSATPGDVVAIDGDAAAEDYVIAQAGARVAVTRSAPSPFVVDIANAHWLQLSLGGGADTVSTQGLDATGQILDGGAPATVPGDRLDVADFSGDVFVSPILLSGAAPIVHAGFEQSSNQQVIEAFLTGGQETPPNPSAARGHGTVTLNGAQDAIVVFLDYSGLVGNNTAVHIHGPAPRRVAAAPIIDLPTSGSGSDSFTVGPIAITPAQRAELKSGLWYFNVHSTAPGSSGGEIRGQIDNVQFEDGFE
;
A
#
# COMPACT_ATOMS: atom_id res chain seq x y z
N MET A 1 -26.06 -1.22 -34.19
CA MET A 1 -27.11 -0.61 -35.03
C MET A 1 -27.25 -1.47 -36.29
N SER A 2 -28.48 -1.79 -36.66
CA SER A 2 -28.86 -2.93 -37.50
C SER A 2 -28.67 -2.70 -39.00
N ARG A 3 -28.12 -3.67 -39.74
CA ARG A 3 -28.51 -3.90 -41.15
C ARG A 3 -28.59 -5.40 -41.46
N MET A 4 -29.81 -5.79 -41.81
CA MET A 4 -30.27 -7.14 -42.08
C MET A 4 -30.57 -7.18 -43.58
N PHE A 5 -29.82 -7.96 -44.37
CA PHE A 5 -30.14 -8.16 -45.78
C PHE A 5 -31.42 -9.01 -45.91
N ARG A 6 -32.41 -8.51 -46.66
CA ARG A 6 -33.55 -9.30 -47.16
C ARG A 6 -33.63 -9.16 -48.68
N PRO A 7 -33.94 -10.24 -49.43
CA PRO A 7 -34.17 -10.15 -50.86
C PRO A 7 -35.61 -9.69 -51.15
N SER A 8 -35.78 -8.76 -52.09
CA SER A 8 -37.08 -8.23 -52.49
C SER A 8 -37.50 -8.79 -53.84
N ALA A 9 -38.70 -9.38 -53.88
CA ALA A 9 -39.38 -9.83 -55.09
C ALA A 9 -40.06 -8.65 -55.81
N TRP A 10 -39.95 -8.63 -57.13
CA TRP A 10 -40.46 -7.59 -58.03
C TRP A 10 -41.97 -7.72 -58.30
N LEU A 11 -42.70 -6.60 -58.23
CA LEU A 11 -44.03 -6.43 -58.84
C LEU A 11 -44.04 -5.13 -59.66
N VAL A 12 -44.23 -5.24 -60.97
CA VAL A 12 -44.23 -4.15 -61.94
C VAL A 12 -45.64 -3.56 -62.08
N VAL A 13 -45.76 -2.23 -61.91
CA VAL A 13 -46.84 -1.41 -62.48
C VAL A 13 -46.20 -0.46 -63.50
N ALA A 14 -46.61 -0.59 -64.75
CA ALA A 14 -46.11 0.22 -65.86
C ALA A 14 -46.70 1.65 -65.83
N LEU A 15 -45.84 2.66 -65.95
CA LEU A 15 -46.20 3.99 -66.41
C LEU A 15 -45.14 4.46 -67.42
N LEU A 16 -45.62 4.84 -68.61
CA LEU A 16 -44.83 5.25 -69.77
C LEU A 16 -43.99 6.51 -69.49
N CYS A 17 -42.68 6.35 -69.46
CA CYS A 17 -41.69 7.36 -69.80
C CYS A 17 -40.75 6.71 -70.86
N SER A 18 -40.22 7.49 -71.80
CA SER A 18 -39.31 7.01 -72.86
C SER A 18 -38.27 6.02 -72.30
N PRO A 19 -37.97 4.90 -72.98
CA PRO A 19 -36.91 4.02 -72.48
C PRO A 19 -35.62 4.85 -72.41
N PRO A 20 -34.85 4.78 -71.30
CA PRO A 20 -33.48 5.24 -71.35
C PRO A 20 -32.82 4.53 -72.53
N ALA A 21 -31.98 5.25 -73.29
CA ALA A 21 -31.11 4.59 -74.25
C ALA A 21 -30.42 3.46 -73.48
N HIS A 22 -30.62 2.21 -73.92
CA HIS A 22 -29.87 1.10 -73.34
C HIS A 22 -28.39 1.41 -73.62
N ALA A 23 -27.58 1.30 -72.58
CA ALA A 23 -26.13 1.36 -72.72
C ALA A 23 -25.67 0.35 -73.77
N ALA A 24 -24.66 0.73 -74.54
CA ALA A 24 -24.22 0.07 -75.75
C ALA A 24 -22.72 -0.22 -75.69
N VAL A 25 -22.39 -1.51 -75.77
CA VAL A 25 -21.03 -2.00 -75.96
C VAL A 25 -20.73 -2.07 -77.45
N THR A 26 -19.67 -1.37 -77.88
CA THR A 26 -19.12 -1.42 -79.24
C THR A 26 -17.78 -2.14 -79.24
N SER A 27 -17.45 -2.80 -80.35
CA SER A 27 -16.18 -3.53 -80.46
C SER A 27 -15.60 -3.49 -81.87
N ALA A 28 -14.32 -3.18 -81.99
CA ALA A 28 -13.64 -3.06 -83.27
C ALA A 28 -12.29 -3.76 -83.26
N PHE A 29 -11.99 -4.49 -84.34
CA PHE A 29 -10.67 -5.07 -84.55
C PHE A 29 -9.92 -4.37 -85.69
N GLY A 30 -8.70 -3.92 -85.42
CA GLY A 30 -7.85 -3.25 -86.38
C GLY A 30 -6.38 -3.36 -86.04
N ALA A 31 -5.54 -3.66 -87.03
CA ALA A 31 -4.08 -3.72 -86.87
C ALA A 31 -3.55 -4.64 -85.75
N GLY A 32 -4.33 -5.66 -85.34
CA GLY A 32 -3.98 -6.59 -84.26
C GLY A 32 -4.60 -6.25 -82.91
N GLU A 33 -5.15 -5.05 -82.76
CA GLU A 33 -5.84 -4.59 -81.55
C GLU A 33 -7.34 -4.93 -81.62
N LEU A 34 -7.87 -5.48 -80.54
CA LEU A 34 -9.30 -5.57 -80.27
C LEU A 34 -9.66 -4.50 -79.22
N ALA A 35 -10.36 -3.46 -79.66
CA ALA A 35 -10.87 -2.40 -78.80
C ALA A 35 -12.35 -2.65 -78.48
N VAL A 36 -12.71 -2.64 -77.21
CA VAL A 36 -14.09 -2.77 -76.70
C VAL A 36 -14.40 -1.53 -75.87
N VAL A 37 -15.49 -0.85 -76.18
CA VAL A 37 -15.86 0.42 -75.53
C VAL A 37 -17.33 0.42 -75.18
N SER A 38 -17.63 0.76 -73.93
CA SER A 38 -18.99 0.97 -73.42
C SER A 38 -19.34 2.46 -73.34
N ASP A 39 -20.64 2.79 -73.39
CA ASP A 39 -21.16 4.18 -73.35
C ASP A 39 -21.98 4.50 -72.09
N GLY A 40 -22.08 3.54 -71.17
CA GLY A 40 -22.94 3.57 -70.00
C GLY A 40 -22.66 2.40 -69.05
N ALA A 41 -23.56 2.18 -68.09
CA ALA A 41 -23.49 1.00 -67.23
C ALA A 41 -23.83 -0.28 -68.03
N ASP A 42 -22.83 -1.12 -68.25
CA ASP A 42 -22.87 -2.30 -69.13
C ASP A 42 -22.14 -3.52 -68.51
N ALA A 43 -22.58 -4.72 -68.90
CA ALA A 43 -21.78 -5.93 -68.71
C ALA A 43 -20.94 -6.18 -69.97
N ILE A 44 -19.65 -6.42 -69.80
CA ILE A 44 -18.69 -6.65 -70.88
C ILE A 44 -18.01 -8.00 -70.64
N THR A 45 -18.18 -8.94 -71.56
CA THR A 45 -17.47 -10.22 -71.55
C THR A 45 -16.65 -10.37 -72.82
N VAL A 46 -15.37 -10.74 -72.69
CA VAL A 46 -14.50 -11.03 -73.84
C VAL A 46 -14.01 -12.47 -73.78
N GLY A 47 -14.15 -13.20 -74.87
CA GLY A 47 -13.73 -14.58 -74.94
C GLY A 47 -13.61 -15.11 -76.37
N CYS A 48 -13.55 -16.43 -76.49
CA CYS A 48 -13.43 -17.12 -77.77
C CYS A 48 -14.47 -18.26 -77.86
N THR A 49 -15.07 -18.47 -79.03
CA THR A 49 -16.09 -19.53 -79.20
C THR A 49 -15.57 -20.94 -78.94
N ALA A 50 -14.31 -21.19 -79.28
CA ALA A 50 -13.55 -22.42 -79.02
C ALA A 50 -12.06 -22.17 -79.33
N VAL A 51 -11.19 -23.12 -79.02
CA VAL A 51 -9.78 -23.09 -79.46
C VAL A 51 -9.72 -23.03 -80.99
N GLY A 52 -9.08 -21.99 -81.53
CA GLY A 52 -9.05 -21.71 -82.98
C GLY A 52 -10.33 -21.08 -83.54
N GLY A 53 -11.24 -20.64 -82.67
CA GLY A 53 -12.49 -19.97 -83.01
C GLY A 53 -12.36 -18.45 -83.17
N ASN A 54 -13.51 -17.78 -83.10
CA ASN A 54 -13.62 -16.32 -83.25
C ASN A 54 -13.82 -15.64 -81.90
N VAL A 55 -13.33 -14.41 -81.82
CA VAL A 55 -13.54 -13.48 -80.70
C VAL A 55 -15.03 -13.34 -80.46
N GLN A 56 -15.44 -13.38 -79.21
CA GLN A 56 -16.80 -13.02 -78.78
C GLN A 56 -16.72 -11.87 -77.79
N VAL A 57 -17.47 -10.80 -78.05
CA VAL A 57 -17.75 -9.73 -77.12
C VAL A 57 -19.24 -9.83 -76.77
N ASN A 58 -19.58 -10.03 -75.50
CA ASN A 58 -20.97 -10.25 -75.06
C ASN A 58 -21.71 -11.35 -75.82
N GLY A 59 -20.98 -12.39 -76.24
CA GLY A 59 -21.52 -13.53 -76.99
C GLY A 59 -21.80 -13.25 -78.48
N ALA A 60 -21.27 -12.17 -79.05
CA ALA A 60 -21.35 -11.86 -80.47
C ALA A 60 -19.96 -11.61 -81.09
N ASP A 61 -19.83 -11.79 -82.41
CA ASP A 61 -18.63 -11.36 -83.15
C ASP A 61 -18.44 -9.83 -83.01
N PRO A 62 -17.20 -9.30 -83.08
CA PRO A 62 -16.97 -7.86 -83.06
C PRO A 62 -17.76 -7.10 -84.15
N ASP A 63 -18.02 -5.80 -83.98
CA ASP A 63 -18.78 -5.00 -84.95
C ASP A 63 -18.09 -4.93 -86.34
N THR A 64 -16.78 -5.17 -86.37
CA THR A 64 -15.98 -5.33 -87.60
C THR A 64 -16.20 -6.67 -88.32
N GLY A 65 -16.99 -7.57 -87.75
CA GLY A 65 -17.25 -8.94 -88.20
C GLY A 65 -16.40 -9.99 -87.48
N ALA A 66 -16.55 -11.25 -87.89
CA ALA A 66 -15.82 -12.39 -87.33
C ALA A 66 -14.30 -12.21 -87.39
N VAL A 67 -13.65 -12.24 -86.22
CA VAL A 67 -12.19 -12.12 -86.04
C VAL A 67 -11.69 -13.37 -85.34
N ALA A 68 -10.68 -14.04 -85.89
CA ALA A 68 -10.06 -15.19 -85.23
C ALA A 68 -9.28 -14.75 -83.98
N CYS A 69 -9.47 -15.40 -82.83
CA CYS A 69 -8.83 -15.04 -81.56
C CYS A 69 -7.29 -15.03 -81.65
N ALA A 70 -6.72 -15.92 -82.45
CA ALA A 70 -5.28 -16.02 -82.68
C ALA A 70 -4.67 -14.82 -83.45
N LEU A 71 -5.49 -13.90 -83.98
CA LEU A 71 -5.02 -12.67 -84.64
C LEU A 71 -4.92 -11.47 -83.69
N VAL A 72 -5.49 -11.56 -82.49
CA VAL A 72 -5.46 -10.47 -81.51
C VAL A 72 -4.11 -10.46 -80.83
N THR A 73 -3.39 -9.34 -80.97
CA THR A 73 -2.10 -9.08 -80.33
C THR A 73 -2.22 -8.13 -79.15
N GLU A 74 -3.28 -7.33 -79.11
CA GLU A 74 -3.57 -6.37 -78.05
C GLU A 74 -5.07 -6.37 -77.77
N LEU A 75 -5.44 -6.40 -76.49
CA LEU A 75 -6.80 -6.23 -76.03
C LEU A 75 -6.87 -4.94 -75.21
N ALA A 76 -7.79 -4.04 -75.59
CA ALA A 76 -8.11 -2.83 -74.86
C ALA A 76 -9.61 -2.79 -74.59
N VAL A 77 -10.00 -2.78 -73.31
CA VAL A 77 -11.39 -2.65 -72.88
C VAL A 77 -11.54 -1.33 -72.10
N SER A 78 -12.55 -0.53 -72.44
CA SER A 78 -12.90 0.71 -71.75
C SER A 78 -14.39 0.67 -71.37
N GLY A 79 -14.69 0.66 -70.06
CA GLY A 79 -16.05 0.67 -69.53
C GLY A 79 -16.74 2.02 -69.71
N GLY A 80 -15.98 3.11 -69.60
CA GLY A 80 -16.52 4.46 -69.84
C GLY A 80 -17.34 4.93 -68.62
N PRO A 81 -18.48 5.62 -68.80
CA PRO A 81 -19.26 6.12 -67.67
C PRO A 81 -20.28 5.12 -67.14
N GLY A 82 -20.42 5.05 -65.82
CA GLY A 82 -21.41 4.26 -65.09
C GLY A 82 -20.96 2.82 -64.81
N ALA A 83 -21.38 2.27 -63.66
CA ALA A 83 -21.00 0.95 -63.16
C ALA A 83 -21.05 -0.18 -64.20
N ASN A 84 -19.88 -0.71 -64.53
CA ASN A 84 -19.61 -1.75 -65.49
C ASN A 84 -19.21 -3.06 -64.81
N ALA A 85 -19.67 -4.19 -65.37
CA ALA A 85 -19.20 -5.52 -64.99
C ALA A 85 -18.35 -6.09 -66.13
N ILE A 86 -17.02 -5.97 -66.02
CA ILE A 86 -16.06 -6.35 -67.05
C ILE A 86 -15.43 -7.68 -66.69
N ASP A 87 -15.60 -8.69 -67.54
CA ASP A 87 -15.08 -10.04 -67.35
C ASP A 87 -14.32 -10.48 -68.61
N ILE A 88 -12.98 -10.57 -68.47
CA ILE A 88 -12.10 -11.06 -69.54
C ILE A 88 -11.48 -12.41 -69.17
N THR A 89 -12.05 -13.16 -68.23
CA THR A 89 -11.59 -14.50 -67.82
C THR A 89 -11.59 -15.49 -69.00
N GLY A 90 -12.42 -15.25 -70.02
CA GLY A 90 -12.48 -16.01 -71.27
C GLY A 90 -11.28 -15.82 -72.21
N VAL A 91 -10.38 -14.87 -71.93
CA VAL A 91 -9.22 -14.51 -72.76
C VAL A 91 -8.02 -15.41 -72.43
N VAL A 92 -8.15 -16.69 -72.72
CA VAL A 92 -7.14 -17.71 -72.40
C VAL A 92 -6.04 -17.84 -73.46
N ALA A 93 -4.79 -18.07 -73.03
CA ALA A 93 -3.61 -18.18 -73.90
C ALA A 93 -3.71 -19.27 -74.99
N THR A 94 -4.51 -20.32 -74.78
CA THR A 94 -4.73 -21.38 -75.77
C THR A 94 -5.57 -20.94 -76.96
N SER A 95 -6.40 -19.91 -76.79
CA SER A 95 -7.26 -19.33 -77.83
C SER A 95 -6.66 -18.04 -78.40
N PHE A 96 -6.08 -17.21 -77.54
CA PHE A 96 -5.46 -15.92 -77.86
C PHE A 96 -3.94 -16.04 -77.94
N THR A 97 -3.45 -16.85 -78.88
CA THR A 97 -2.04 -17.27 -78.95
C THR A 97 -1.05 -16.18 -79.35
N ALA A 98 -1.52 -15.06 -79.90
CA ALA A 98 -0.70 -13.93 -80.32
C ALA A 98 -0.78 -12.73 -79.36
N LEU A 99 -1.58 -12.83 -78.29
CA LEU A 99 -1.90 -11.72 -77.40
C LEU A 99 -0.72 -11.38 -76.49
N ALA A 100 -0.18 -10.17 -76.68
CA ALA A 100 0.97 -9.66 -75.95
C ALA A 100 0.57 -8.76 -74.78
N THR A 101 -0.42 -7.89 -75.00
CA THR A 101 -0.87 -6.89 -74.02
C THR A 101 -2.38 -6.96 -73.82
N ARG A 102 -2.80 -6.67 -72.58
CA ARG A 102 -4.18 -6.66 -72.13
C ARG A 102 -4.31 -5.47 -71.20
N SER A 103 -5.21 -4.55 -71.53
CA SER A 103 -5.53 -3.38 -70.73
C SER A 103 -7.03 -3.31 -70.56
N VAL A 104 -7.48 -3.19 -69.31
CA VAL A 104 -8.87 -2.95 -68.97
C VAL A 104 -8.93 -1.67 -68.16
N ASP A 105 -9.84 -0.78 -68.52
CA ASP A 105 -10.11 0.48 -67.83
C ASP A 105 -11.62 0.52 -67.55
N GLY A 106 -12.01 0.49 -66.28
CA GLY A 106 -13.40 0.59 -65.84
C GLY A 106 -13.99 1.94 -66.23
N GLY A 107 -13.35 3.01 -65.78
CA GLY A 107 -13.69 4.37 -66.16
C GLY A 107 -14.29 5.14 -64.99
N ALA A 108 -15.58 5.46 -65.04
CA ALA A 108 -16.24 6.16 -63.95
C ALA A 108 -17.44 5.38 -63.45
N GLY A 109 -17.68 5.43 -62.15
CA GLY A 109 -18.74 4.66 -61.48
C GLY A 109 -18.20 3.32 -60.98
N ASN A 110 -18.90 2.74 -60.01
CA ASN A 110 -18.45 1.54 -59.31
C ASN A 110 -18.40 0.31 -60.21
N ASP A 111 -17.22 -0.03 -60.68
CA ASP A 111 -16.97 -1.09 -61.64
C ASP A 111 -16.56 -2.40 -60.95
N THR A 112 -16.82 -3.52 -61.60
CA THR A 112 -16.32 -4.83 -61.21
C THR A 112 -15.51 -5.41 -62.37
N ILE A 113 -14.22 -5.64 -62.16
CA ILE A 113 -13.28 -6.07 -63.19
C ILE A 113 -12.71 -7.43 -62.80
N ALA A 114 -12.89 -8.43 -63.66
CA ALA A 114 -12.26 -9.74 -63.58
C ALA A 114 -11.28 -9.92 -64.76
N GLY A 115 -10.00 -10.01 -64.43
CA GLY A 115 -8.88 -10.23 -65.33
C GLY A 115 -8.91 -11.58 -66.05
N SER A 116 -7.97 -11.73 -66.98
CA SER A 116 -7.74 -12.94 -67.74
C SER A 116 -6.80 -13.87 -66.99
N PRO A 117 -6.62 -15.13 -67.42
CA PRO A 117 -5.61 -16.01 -66.84
C PRO A 117 -4.15 -15.71 -67.23
N GLY A 118 -3.82 -14.49 -67.68
CA GLY A 118 -2.45 -14.09 -67.99
C GLY A 118 -2.23 -12.63 -67.64
N ALA A 119 -0.97 -12.18 -67.62
CA ALA A 119 -0.61 -10.85 -67.16
C ALA A 119 -1.42 -9.71 -67.82
N ASP A 120 -2.12 -8.96 -66.98
CA ASP A 120 -3.04 -7.88 -67.29
C ASP A 120 -2.60 -6.54 -66.67
N VAL A 121 -3.06 -5.45 -67.27
CA VAL A 121 -3.07 -4.11 -66.66
C VAL A 121 -4.53 -3.72 -66.46
N LEU A 122 -4.95 -3.59 -65.22
CA LEU A 122 -6.33 -3.31 -64.83
C LEU A 122 -6.40 -1.96 -64.15
N LEU A 123 -7.29 -1.08 -64.63
CA LEU A 123 -7.56 0.22 -64.05
C LEU A 123 -9.03 0.23 -63.59
N GLY A 124 -9.28 0.53 -62.32
CA GLY A 124 -10.64 0.73 -61.79
C GLY A 124 -11.20 2.03 -62.37
N GLY A 125 -10.61 3.16 -61.97
CA GLY A 125 -10.94 4.46 -62.50
C GLY A 125 -11.34 5.45 -61.42
N THR A 126 -12.59 5.89 -61.41
CA THR A 126 -13.14 6.77 -60.36
C THR A 126 -14.40 6.17 -59.76
N ASP A 127 -14.66 6.48 -58.50
CA ASP A 127 -15.68 5.86 -57.64
C ASP A 127 -15.26 4.46 -57.17
N ASP A 128 -16.04 3.81 -56.30
CA ASP A 128 -15.58 2.60 -55.59
C ASP A 128 -15.62 1.34 -56.47
N ASP A 129 -14.45 0.83 -56.84
CA ASP A 129 -14.26 -0.27 -57.78
C ASP A 129 -13.87 -1.59 -57.10
N THR A 130 -14.13 -2.72 -57.77
CA THR A 130 -13.66 -4.05 -57.35
C THR A 130 -12.88 -4.72 -58.47
N VAL A 131 -11.61 -5.01 -58.24
CA VAL A 131 -10.68 -5.52 -59.26
C VAL A 131 -10.05 -6.83 -58.82
N ASP A 132 -10.20 -7.88 -59.63
CA ASP A 132 -9.61 -9.21 -59.44
C ASP A 132 -8.73 -9.54 -60.66
N GLY A 133 -7.41 -9.70 -60.43
CA GLY A 133 -6.42 -10.03 -61.45
C GLY A 133 -6.58 -11.43 -62.05
N ASN A 134 -7.21 -12.36 -61.32
CA ASN A 134 -7.23 -13.79 -61.62
C ASN A 134 -5.81 -14.40 -61.67
N GLN A 135 -5.59 -15.42 -62.51
CA GLN A 135 -4.26 -16.02 -62.68
C GLN A 135 -3.38 -15.07 -63.48
N GLY A 136 -2.17 -14.79 -63.02
CA GLY A 136 -1.31 -13.92 -63.78
C GLY A 136 -0.19 -13.34 -62.96
N SER A 137 0.44 -12.30 -63.49
CA SER A 137 1.16 -11.36 -62.65
C SER A 137 0.72 -10.00 -63.12
N ASP A 138 -0.26 -9.47 -62.40
CA ASP A 138 -1.09 -8.40 -62.88
C ASP A 138 -0.67 -7.09 -62.24
N VAL A 139 -1.01 -5.97 -62.90
CA VAL A 139 -0.81 -4.63 -62.36
C VAL A 139 -2.16 -3.98 -62.25
N LEU A 140 -2.60 -3.74 -61.01
CA LEU A 140 -3.88 -3.14 -60.67
C LEU A 140 -3.65 -1.69 -60.25
N PHE A 141 -4.34 -0.77 -60.89
CA PHE A 141 -4.43 0.64 -60.55
C PHE A 141 -5.88 0.92 -60.15
N LEU A 142 -6.16 1.05 -58.85
CA LEU A 142 -7.55 1.11 -58.39
C LEU A 142 -8.19 2.46 -58.72
N GLY A 143 -7.61 3.58 -58.27
CA GLY A 143 -7.98 4.91 -58.76
C GLY A 143 -8.45 5.85 -57.65
N ASP A 144 -9.38 6.75 -57.97
CA ASP A 144 -10.02 7.60 -56.95
C ASP A 144 -11.30 6.89 -56.45
N GLY A 145 -11.47 6.58 -55.17
CA GLY A 145 -12.62 5.83 -54.66
C GLY A 145 -12.23 4.95 -53.48
N ASP A 146 -13.19 4.38 -52.76
CA ASP A 146 -12.88 3.38 -51.72
C ASP A 146 -12.83 1.99 -52.37
N ASP A 147 -11.68 1.60 -52.92
CA ASP A 147 -11.58 0.47 -53.84
C ASP A 147 -11.27 -0.87 -53.16
N THR A 148 -11.55 -1.97 -53.86
CA THR A 148 -11.22 -3.34 -53.43
C THR A 148 -10.38 -4.07 -54.47
N ALA A 149 -9.14 -4.41 -54.11
CA ALA A 149 -8.35 -5.43 -54.80
C ALA A 149 -8.71 -6.81 -54.22
N ALA A 150 -9.31 -7.69 -55.03
CA ALA A 150 -9.71 -9.02 -54.63
C ALA A 150 -8.70 -10.08 -55.09
N TRP A 151 -8.47 -11.09 -54.24
CA TRP A 151 -7.65 -12.24 -54.56
C TRP A 151 -8.34 -13.54 -54.12
N GLN A 152 -8.41 -14.53 -55.01
CA GLN A 152 -9.02 -15.84 -54.79
C GLN A 152 -8.00 -16.99 -54.91
N PRO A 153 -8.26 -18.15 -54.27
CA PRO A 153 -7.39 -19.32 -54.42
C PRO A 153 -7.22 -19.76 -55.88
N GLY A 154 -6.01 -19.60 -56.40
CA GLY A 154 -5.66 -19.92 -57.78
C GLY A 154 -5.08 -18.73 -58.54
N ASP A 155 -5.21 -17.54 -57.98
CA ASP A 155 -4.77 -16.29 -58.59
C ASP A 155 -3.25 -16.08 -58.51
N GLY A 156 -2.82 -15.05 -59.23
CA GLY A 156 -1.46 -14.63 -59.49
C GLY A 156 -0.75 -13.94 -58.33
N SER A 157 0.46 -13.44 -58.62
CA SER A 157 1.19 -12.50 -57.77
C SER A 157 1.17 -11.13 -58.43
N ASP A 158 0.70 -10.12 -57.73
CA ASP A 158 0.26 -8.88 -58.36
C ASP A 158 0.94 -7.65 -57.75
N VAL A 159 0.95 -6.58 -58.53
CA VAL A 159 1.30 -5.23 -58.09
C VAL A 159 0.01 -4.44 -57.99
N VAL A 160 -0.25 -3.82 -56.84
CA VAL A 160 -1.46 -3.05 -56.60
C VAL A 160 -1.09 -1.61 -56.25
N GLU A 161 -1.78 -0.65 -56.86
CA GLU A 161 -1.71 0.77 -56.52
C GLU A 161 -3.13 1.21 -56.14
N GLY A 162 -3.40 1.45 -54.85
CA GLY A 162 -4.72 1.90 -54.40
C GLY A 162 -5.04 3.31 -54.90
N GLN A 163 -4.08 4.22 -54.72
CA GLN A 163 -4.14 5.63 -55.10
C GLN A 163 -4.98 6.48 -54.14
N GLY A 164 -6.23 6.79 -54.44
CA GLY A 164 -6.96 7.86 -53.79
C GLY A 164 -8.25 7.42 -53.14
N GLY A 165 -8.23 7.08 -51.85
CA GLY A 165 -9.46 6.81 -51.09
C GLY A 165 -9.15 5.97 -49.89
N ASP A 166 -10.06 5.07 -49.51
CA ASP A 166 -9.87 4.10 -48.45
C ASP A 166 -9.88 2.66 -49.00
N ASP A 167 -8.73 2.22 -49.48
CA ASP A 167 -8.57 1.04 -50.32
C ASP A 167 -8.29 -0.24 -49.52
N VAL A 168 -8.79 -1.37 -50.02
CA VAL A 168 -8.71 -2.67 -49.33
C VAL A 168 -8.20 -3.79 -50.22
N LEU A 169 -7.22 -4.56 -49.73
CA LEU A 169 -6.95 -5.91 -50.23
C LEU A 169 -7.88 -6.91 -49.55
N LEU A 170 -8.74 -7.57 -50.32
CA LEU A 170 -9.56 -8.70 -49.88
C LEU A 170 -8.93 -10.02 -50.37
N PHE A 171 -8.28 -10.73 -49.47
CA PHE A 171 -7.56 -11.97 -49.76
C PHE A 171 -8.28 -13.19 -49.20
N ALA A 172 -8.73 -14.09 -50.08
CA ALA A 172 -9.32 -15.37 -49.69
C ALA A 172 -8.26 -16.48 -49.67
N GLY A 173 -8.02 -17.05 -48.48
CA GLY A 173 -7.24 -18.26 -48.25
C GLY A 173 -7.95 -19.52 -48.76
N SER A 174 -7.45 -20.69 -48.38
CA SER A 174 -7.99 -21.98 -48.82
C SER A 174 -8.04 -22.98 -47.68
N ALA A 175 -8.75 -24.09 -47.84
CA ALA A 175 -8.84 -25.15 -46.82
C ALA A 175 -7.53 -25.91 -46.51
N ALA A 176 -6.37 -25.39 -46.89
CA ALA A 176 -5.05 -25.94 -46.63
C ALA A 176 -4.35 -25.06 -45.59
N GLY A 177 -3.53 -25.65 -44.71
CA GLY A 177 -2.75 -24.87 -43.75
C GLY A 177 -1.75 -23.94 -44.43
N GLU A 178 -1.99 -22.64 -44.30
CA GLU A 178 -1.29 -21.56 -44.97
C GLU A 178 -0.35 -20.85 -44.01
N VAL A 179 0.72 -20.28 -44.57
CA VAL A 179 1.57 -19.32 -43.86
C VAL A 179 1.43 -18.01 -44.58
N ILE A 180 0.80 -17.06 -43.90
CA ILE A 180 0.56 -15.69 -44.34
C ILE A 180 1.54 -14.77 -43.61
N ASP A 181 2.24 -13.96 -44.37
CA ASP A 181 3.21 -13.00 -43.85
C ASP A 181 2.91 -11.62 -44.44
N ILE A 182 2.46 -10.72 -43.57
CA ILE A 182 2.07 -9.35 -43.88
C ILE A 182 3.18 -8.44 -43.36
N ALA A 183 3.85 -7.72 -44.24
CA ALA A 183 5.04 -6.95 -43.85
C ALA A 183 5.27 -5.73 -44.74
N ALA A 184 5.96 -4.73 -44.22
CA ALA A 184 6.45 -3.63 -45.04
C ALA A 184 7.62 -4.06 -45.94
N ASN A 185 7.64 -3.54 -47.17
CA ASN A 185 8.74 -3.60 -48.12
C ASN A 185 9.11 -2.17 -48.52
N GLY A 186 9.79 -1.46 -47.62
CA GLY A 186 9.99 -0.01 -47.76
C GLY A 186 8.71 0.75 -47.45
N GLN A 187 8.18 1.52 -48.41
CA GLN A 187 6.88 2.21 -48.25
C GLN A 187 5.69 1.34 -48.65
N ARG A 188 5.95 0.20 -49.30
CA ARG A 188 4.92 -0.67 -49.85
C ARG A 188 4.55 -1.78 -48.88
N LEU A 189 3.31 -2.23 -48.93
CA LEU A 189 2.85 -3.47 -48.32
C LEU A 189 3.33 -4.67 -49.14
N ARG A 190 3.87 -5.69 -48.47
CA ARG A 190 3.98 -7.05 -49.01
C ARG A 190 3.02 -7.96 -48.26
N PHE A 191 2.08 -8.55 -48.98
CA PHE A 191 1.27 -9.67 -48.51
C PHE A 191 1.79 -10.96 -49.15
N PHE A 192 2.25 -11.91 -48.36
CA PHE A 192 2.80 -13.17 -48.86
C PHE A 192 2.02 -14.38 -48.37
N ARG A 193 1.78 -15.33 -49.27
CA ARG A 193 1.24 -16.67 -48.97
C ARG A 193 2.22 -17.74 -49.44
N ASN A 194 2.57 -18.68 -48.55
CA ASN A 194 3.52 -19.74 -48.83
C ASN A 194 3.08 -20.70 -49.96
N ILE A 195 1.79 -21.06 -50.02
CA ILE A 195 1.25 -21.94 -51.05
C ILE A 195 1.19 -21.17 -52.37
N GLY A 196 1.80 -21.73 -53.42
CA GLY A 196 1.96 -21.05 -54.69
C GLY A 196 3.04 -19.96 -54.70
N ALA A 197 3.62 -19.63 -53.54
CA ALA A 197 4.56 -18.51 -53.35
C ALA A 197 3.97 -17.20 -53.88
N VAL A 198 2.72 -16.92 -53.51
CA VAL A 198 1.97 -15.75 -53.95
C VAL A 198 2.45 -14.53 -53.17
N SER A 199 2.71 -13.43 -53.87
CA SER A 199 3.08 -12.15 -53.27
C SER A 199 2.28 -11.03 -53.91
N ILE A 200 1.65 -10.20 -53.08
CA ILE A 200 1.07 -8.92 -53.49
C ILE A 200 2.01 -7.81 -53.03
N ASP A 201 2.46 -6.96 -53.95
CA ASP A 201 3.28 -5.78 -53.69
C ASP A 201 2.44 -4.51 -53.90
N ALA A 202 1.98 -3.90 -52.82
CA ALA A 202 0.96 -2.87 -52.85
C ALA A 202 1.41 -1.52 -52.27
N ASP A 203 0.93 -0.42 -52.84
CA ASP A 203 1.12 0.95 -52.34
C ASP A 203 -0.23 1.66 -52.30
N GLY A 204 -0.44 2.56 -51.32
CA GLY A 204 -1.71 3.25 -51.14
C GLY A 204 -2.88 2.34 -50.76
N LEU A 205 -2.64 1.22 -50.04
CA LEU A 205 -3.72 0.44 -49.43
C LEU A 205 -3.82 0.74 -47.93
N GLU A 206 -5.00 1.16 -47.48
CA GLU A 206 -5.28 1.46 -46.08
C GLU A 206 -5.73 0.22 -45.29
N GLY A 207 -6.30 -0.79 -45.97
CA GLY A 207 -6.87 -1.98 -45.37
C GLY A 207 -6.40 -3.32 -45.97
N VAL A 208 -6.29 -4.34 -45.11
CA VAL A 208 -6.12 -5.74 -45.50
C VAL A 208 -7.18 -6.59 -44.82
N GLU A 209 -7.95 -7.34 -45.60
CA GLU A 209 -8.87 -8.37 -45.12
C GLU A 209 -8.39 -9.75 -45.57
N TYR A 210 -8.18 -10.66 -44.62
CA TYR A 210 -7.81 -12.05 -44.90
C TYR A 210 -8.89 -13.01 -44.37
N ASP A 211 -9.47 -13.79 -45.28
CA ASP A 211 -10.40 -14.88 -44.98
C ASP A 211 -9.67 -16.22 -45.06
N ALA A 212 -9.46 -16.92 -43.93
CA ALA A 212 -8.74 -18.20 -43.88
C ALA A 212 -9.41 -19.30 -44.72
N LEU A 213 -10.73 -19.45 -44.59
CA LEU A 213 -11.54 -20.51 -45.23
C LEU A 213 -11.18 -21.94 -44.81
N GLY A 214 -10.42 -22.06 -43.73
CA GLY A 214 -10.11 -23.25 -42.95
C GLY A 214 -8.72 -23.83 -43.22
N GLY A 215 -8.32 -24.87 -42.49
CA GLY A 215 -6.93 -25.32 -42.48
C GLY A 215 -6.23 -24.81 -41.22
N ALA A 216 -5.06 -25.37 -40.89
CA ALA A 216 -4.27 -24.90 -39.75
C ALA A 216 -3.32 -23.80 -40.23
N ASP A 217 -3.75 -22.55 -40.09
CA ASP A 217 -3.08 -21.39 -40.64
C ASP A 217 -2.12 -20.74 -39.66
N THR A 218 -1.12 -20.05 -40.21
CA THR A 218 -0.22 -19.19 -39.44
C THR A 218 -0.19 -17.82 -40.10
N VAL A 219 -0.64 -16.80 -39.39
CA VAL A 219 -0.66 -15.42 -39.87
C VAL A 219 0.32 -14.59 -39.03
N VAL A 220 1.30 -13.98 -39.69
CA VAL A 220 2.26 -13.07 -39.06
C VAL A 220 2.03 -11.66 -39.58
N VAL A 221 1.74 -10.75 -38.67
CA VAL A 221 1.66 -9.31 -38.93
C VAL A 221 2.92 -8.67 -38.39
N ASN A 222 3.80 -8.27 -39.31
CA ASN A 222 5.03 -7.54 -39.00
C ASN A 222 4.75 -6.02 -38.94
N PRO A 223 5.71 -5.20 -38.51
CA PRO A 223 5.57 -3.74 -38.49
C PRO A 223 5.19 -3.15 -39.86
N LEU A 224 4.16 -2.31 -39.87
CA LEU A 224 3.61 -1.65 -41.07
C LEU A 224 3.65 -0.11 -41.00
N ALA A 225 4.27 0.48 -39.97
CA ALA A 225 4.27 1.93 -39.77
C ALA A 225 4.89 2.76 -40.93
N SER A 226 5.56 2.11 -41.88
CA SER A 226 6.12 2.74 -43.07
C SER A 226 5.22 2.65 -44.31
N THR A 227 4.07 1.98 -44.23
CA THR A 227 3.08 1.86 -45.31
C THR A 227 1.82 2.65 -44.98
N ASP A 228 0.86 2.71 -45.90
CA ASP A 228 -0.44 3.36 -45.70
C ASP A 228 -1.45 2.49 -44.91
N VAL A 229 -1.09 1.25 -44.56
CA VAL A 229 -2.00 0.30 -43.91
C VAL A 229 -2.30 0.72 -42.47
N THR A 230 -3.57 1.05 -42.22
CA THR A 230 -4.07 1.45 -40.90
C THR A 230 -4.94 0.37 -40.24
N ARG A 231 -5.48 -0.58 -41.01
CA ARG A 231 -6.32 -1.67 -40.48
C ARG A 231 -6.04 -3.03 -41.12
N ILE A 232 -6.11 -4.07 -40.31
CA ILE A 232 -6.10 -5.46 -40.73
C ILE A 232 -7.28 -6.19 -40.10
N ALA A 233 -8.04 -6.92 -40.90
CA ALA A 233 -9.08 -7.84 -40.44
C ALA A 233 -8.69 -9.27 -40.81
N LEU A 234 -8.55 -10.13 -39.81
CA LEU A 234 -8.28 -11.55 -39.96
C LEU A 234 -9.55 -12.31 -39.57
N ARG A 235 -10.03 -13.18 -40.46
CA ARG A 235 -11.22 -14.00 -40.24
C ARG A 235 -10.87 -15.46 -40.37
N LEU A 236 -10.86 -16.15 -39.23
CA LEU A 236 -10.51 -17.57 -39.13
C LEU A 236 -11.72 -18.50 -39.38
N ALA A 237 -12.69 -18.03 -40.17
CA ALA A 237 -13.93 -18.76 -40.39
C ALA A 237 -13.78 -19.84 -41.45
N SER A 238 -14.56 -20.93 -41.32
CA SER A 238 -14.62 -22.02 -42.31
C SER A 238 -15.30 -21.66 -43.63
N ALA A 239 -15.85 -20.46 -43.74
CA ALA A 239 -16.54 -19.99 -44.94
C ALA A 239 -16.36 -18.48 -45.14
N PRO A 240 -16.41 -17.99 -46.39
CA PRO A 240 -16.27 -16.56 -46.68
C PRO A 240 -17.34 -15.75 -45.96
N GLY A 241 -16.93 -14.70 -45.24
CA GLY A 241 -17.84 -13.87 -44.43
C GLY A 241 -18.56 -14.59 -43.29
N GLY A 242 -18.15 -15.81 -42.93
CA GLY A 242 -18.70 -16.57 -41.81
C GLY A 242 -18.26 -16.04 -40.44
N ASP A 243 -18.99 -16.41 -39.39
CA ASP A 243 -18.67 -16.10 -37.99
C ASP A 243 -18.29 -17.33 -37.17
N VAL A 244 -18.34 -18.52 -37.78
CA VAL A 244 -17.97 -19.80 -37.16
C VAL A 244 -16.57 -20.19 -37.64
N GLY A 245 -15.68 -20.44 -36.68
CA GLY A 245 -14.34 -20.97 -36.97
C GLY A 245 -14.40 -22.33 -37.67
N ASP A 246 -13.23 -22.87 -38.01
CA ASP A 246 -13.09 -24.06 -38.83
C ASP A 246 -12.71 -25.35 -38.08
N ALA A 247 -12.56 -25.27 -36.76
CA ALA A 247 -12.08 -26.31 -35.87
C ALA A 247 -10.70 -26.89 -36.27
N GLN A 248 -9.83 -26.07 -36.85
CA GLN A 248 -8.40 -26.30 -36.97
C GLN A 248 -7.63 -25.37 -36.01
N THR A 249 -6.33 -25.62 -35.86
CA THR A 249 -5.46 -24.78 -35.02
C THR A 249 -4.85 -23.70 -35.86
N ASP A 250 -5.28 -22.46 -35.62
CA ASP A 250 -4.69 -21.28 -36.22
C ASP A 250 -3.75 -20.55 -35.26
N HIS A 251 -2.69 -19.98 -35.81
CA HIS A 251 -1.69 -19.22 -35.07
C HIS A 251 -1.61 -17.80 -35.63
N VAL A 252 -2.03 -16.79 -34.85
CA VAL A 252 -1.85 -15.38 -35.21
C VAL A 252 -0.73 -14.77 -34.39
N SER A 253 0.23 -14.12 -35.02
CA SER A 253 1.35 -13.44 -34.37
C SER A 253 1.39 -11.98 -34.79
N ILE A 254 1.42 -11.07 -33.82
CA ILE A 254 1.55 -9.62 -34.03
C ILE A 254 2.91 -9.18 -33.49
N VAL A 255 3.72 -8.54 -34.34
CA VAL A 255 5.11 -8.17 -34.05
C VAL A 255 5.27 -6.65 -34.06
N GLY A 256 5.84 -6.12 -32.99
CA GLY A 256 6.21 -4.72 -32.80
C GLY A 256 7.47 -4.32 -33.56
N GLY A 257 7.73 -3.02 -33.56
CA GLY A 257 8.71 -2.37 -34.41
C GLY A 257 10.13 -2.42 -33.86
N ALA A 258 10.86 -1.34 -34.14
CA ALA A 258 12.18 -1.10 -33.58
C ALA A 258 12.18 0.07 -32.58
N GLY A 259 11.01 0.64 -32.29
CA GLY A 259 10.81 1.78 -31.41
C GLY A 259 10.19 1.33 -30.09
N ALA A 260 9.83 2.27 -29.23
CA ALA A 260 9.02 1.94 -28.06
C ALA A 260 7.55 1.97 -28.47
N GLU A 261 6.91 0.81 -28.46
CA GLU A 261 5.53 0.59 -28.87
C GLU A 261 4.65 0.12 -27.71
N SER A 262 3.34 0.36 -27.85
CA SER A 262 2.34 -0.30 -27.02
C SER A 262 1.53 -1.25 -27.89
N ILE A 263 1.49 -2.52 -27.48
CA ILE A 263 0.72 -3.59 -28.12
C ILE A 263 -0.33 -4.06 -27.11
N ALA A 264 -1.59 -3.69 -27.32
CA ALA A 264 -2.67 -4.07 -26.42
C ALA A 264 -3.61 -5.05 -27.12
N ALA A 265 -3.78 -6.24 -26.56
CA ALA A 265 -4.77 -7.21 -26.99
C ALA A 265 -5.93 -7.24 -25.99
N ASP A 266 -7.15 -7.05 -26.49
CA ASP A 266 -8.37 -7.14 -25.71
C ASP A 266 -9.43 -7.92 -26.48
N ALA A 267 -10.37 -8.55 -25.77
CA ALA A 267 -11.48 -9.25 -26.41
C ALA A 267 -12.76 -8.41 -26.38
N GLY A 268 -13.24 -8.08 -27.57
CA GLY A 268 -14.61 -7.67 -27.79
C GLY A 268 -15.57 -8.87 -27.86
N THR A 269 -16.85 -8.60 -28.09
CA THR A 269 -17.82 -9.66 -28.38
C THR A 269 -17.49 -10.32 -29.72
N GLY A 270 -16.85 -11.50 -29.71
CA GLY A 270 -16.53 -12.27 -30.90
C GLY A 270 -15.33 -11.75 -31.71
N THR A 271 -14.55 -10.84 -31.14
CA THR A 271 -13.40 -10.19 -31.78
C THR A 271 -12.24 -10.10 -30.80
N VAL A 272 -11.02 -10.30 -31.26
CA VAL A 272 -9.80 -9.85 -30.58
C VAL A 272 -9.31 -8.60 -31.30
N VAL A 273 -9.10 -7.51 -30.58
CA VAL A 273 -8.54 -6.29 -31.13
C VAL A 273 -7.13 -6.12 -30.60
N VAL A 274 -6.17 -5.97 -31.50
CA VAL A 274 -4.79 -5.65 -31.19
C VAL A 274 -4.48 -4.26 -31.72
N ALA A 275 -4.15 -3.32 -30.83
CA ALA A 275 -3.64 -2.01 -31.23
C ALA A 275 -2.12 -2.03 -31.11
N ALA A 276 -1.40 -1.80 -32.21
CA ALA A 276 0.07 -1.81 -32.24
C ALA A 276 0.61 -0.57 -32.98
N GLY A 277 1.04 0.44 -32.23
CA GLY A 277 1.71 1.65 -32.75
C GLY A 277 0.84 2.58 -33.60
N LEU A 278 0.35 2.10 -34.75
CA LEU A 278 -0.48 2.83 -35.74
C LEU A 278 -1.46 1.94 -36.53
N THR A 279 -1.35 0.61 -36.47
CA THR A 279 -2.23 -0.33 -37.21
C THR A 279 -3.10 -1.11 -36.24
N GLY A 280 -4.42 -1.09 -36.47
CA GLY A 280 -5.37 -1.91 -35.71
C GLY A 280 -5.57 -3.28 -36.37
N VAL A 281 -5.39 -4.37 -35.62
CA VAL A 281 -5.67 -5.74 -36.08
C VAL A 281 -6.91 -6.25 -35.39
N THR A 282 -7.91 -6.66 -36.16
CA THR A 282 -9.11 -7.34 -35.64
C THR A 282 -9.09 -8.79 -36.07
N ILE A 283 -9.20 -9.70 -35.12
CA ILE A 283 -9.27 -11.14 -35.37
C ILE A 283 -10.66 -11.64 -35.00
N THR A 284 -11.33 -12.32 -35.92
CA THR A 284 -12.68 -12.88 -35.75
C THR A 284 -12.67 -14.38 -35.88
N SER A 285 -13.69 -15.02 -35.28
CA SER A 285 -13.89 -16.47 -35.33
C SER A 285 -12.81 -17.32 -34.65
N MET A 286 -12.00 -16.73 -33.77
CA MET A 286 -11.09 -17.46 -32.88
C MET A 286 -11.83 -18.52 -32.05
N GLU A 287 -11.23 -19.70 -31.97
CA GLU A 287 -11.72 -20.84 -31.20
C GLU A 287 -10.81 -21.13 -30.00
N PRO A 288 -11.32 -21.03 -28.75
CA PRO A 288 -10.50 -21.17 -27.55
C PRO A 288 -9.98 -22.60 -27.31
N ALA A 289 -10.43 -23.58 -28.10
CA ALA A 289 -9.92 -24.95 -28.02
C ALA A 289 -8.74 -25.19 -28.98
N PHE A 290 -8.54 -24.33 -29.97
CA PHE A 290 -7.60 -24.58 -31.05
C PHE A 290 -6.65 -23.42 -31.33
N ASP A 291 -7.13 -22.18 -31.34
CA ASP A 291 -6.38 -21.05 -31.90
C ASP A 291 -5.52 -20.35 -30.86
N THR A 292 -4.35 -19.88 -31.28
CA THR A 292 -3.42 -19.17 -30.40
C THR A 292 -3.13 -17.77 -30.89
N LEU A 293 -2.82 -16.87 -29.96
CA LEU A 293 -2.35 -15.53 -30.24
C LEU A 293 -0.92 -15.35 -29.72
N GLY A 294 -0.07 -14.69 -30.50
CA GLY A 294 1.25 -14.25 -30.12
C GLY A 294 1.38 -12.74 -30.21
N LEU A 295 1.97 -12.14 -29.18
CA LEU A 295 2.36 -10.73 -29.14
C LEU A 295 3.88 -10.69 -28.94
N ASP A 296 4.59 -9.97 -29.80
CA ASP A 296 6.04 -9.77 -29.73
C ASP A 296 6.32 -8.26 -29.80
N GLY A 297 7.06 -7.70 -28.85
CA GLY A 297 7.41 -6.27 -28.84
C GLY A 297 8.42 -5.89 -29.93
N GLY A 298 9.24 -6.83 -30.41
CA GLY A 298 10.28 -6.54 -31.41
C GLY A 298 11.57 -5.99 -30.78
N ASP A 299 12.13 -4.91 -31.32
CA ASP A 299 13.22 -4.18 -30.65
C ASP A 299 12.60 -2.92 -30.03
N GLY A 300 13.02 -2.53 -28.83
CA GLY A 300 12.39 -1.38 -28.18
C GLY A 300 12.30 -1.53 -26.68
N ASN A 301 11.68 -0.54 -26.03
CA ASN A 301 11.19 -0.71 -24.68
C ASN A 301 9.66 -0.67 -24.77
N ASP A 302 9.06 -1.85 -24.88
CA ASP A 302 7.67 -2.00 -25.28
C ASP A 302 6.74 -2.21 -24.10
N THR A 303 5.47 -1.91 -24.29
CA THR A 303 4.41 -2.20 -23.32
C THR A 303 3.37 -3.13 -23.95
N LEU A 304 3.33 -4.38 -23.50
CA LEU A 304 2.41 -5.39 -24.00
C LEU A 304 1.28 -5.59 -22.99
N VAL A 305 0.05 -5.24 -23.37
CA VAL A 305 -1.13 -5.26 -22.49
C VAL A 305 -2.06 -6.41 -22.87
N ILE A 306 -2.42 -7.21 -21.88
CA ILE A 306 -3.32 -8.36 -21.99
C ILE A 306 -4.60 -8.02 -21.23
N GLY A 307 -5.70 -7.80 -21.96
CA GLY A 307 -7.02 -7.54 -21.38
C GLY A 307 -7.68 -8.81 -20.84
N ALA A 308 -8.46 -8.67 -19.76
CA ALA A 308 -9.16 -9.78 -19.10
C ALA A 308 -10.07 -10.60 -20.01
N GLY A 309 -10.66 -9.95 -21.03
CA GLY A 309 -11.59 -10.60 -21.95
C GLY A 309 -10.95 -11.66 -22.84
N LEU A 310 -9.61 -11.70 -22.96
CA LEU A 310 -8.90 -12.72 -23.73
C LEU A 310 -9.08 -14.12 -23.12
N ALA A 311 -9.49 -14.20 -21.85
CA ALA A 311 -9.73 -15.46 -21.18
C ALA A 311 -10.86 -16.25 -21.83
N GLY A 312 -10.56 -17.48 -22.23
CA GLY A 312 -11.50 -18.33 -22.95
C GLY A 312 -11.79 -17.86 -24.38
N ARG A 313 -10.93 -17.03 -24.99
CA ARG A 313 -10.96 -16.67 -26.42
C ARG A 313 -9.88 -17.35 -27.25
N VAL A 314 -8.75 -17.66 -26.63
CA VAL A 314 -7.61 -18.31 -27.26
C VAL A 314 -7.25 -19.56 -26.47
N ALA A 315 -6.76 -20.59 -27.17
CA ALA A 315 -6.22 -21.81 -26.58
C ALA A 315 -4.90 -21.54 -25.84
N ALA A 316 -4.10 -20.61 -26.36
CA ALA A 316 -2.88 -20.14 -25.73
C ALA A 316 -2.56 -18.71 -26.16
N LEU A 317 -1.89 -17.97 -25.26
CA LEU A 317 -1.34 -16.64 -25.53
C LEU A 317 0.16 -16.66 -25.26
N SER A 318 0.98 -16.30 -26.24
CA SER A 318 2.42 -16.10 -26.07
C SER A 318 2.78 -14.62 -26.09
N VAL A 319 3.63 -14.17 -25.16
CA VAL A 319 3.98 -12.75 -25.02
C VAL A 319 5.50 -12.60 -24.88
N ALA A 320 6.15 -12.01 -25.87
CA ALA A 320 7.57 -11.72 -25.86
C ALA A 320 7.81 -10.20 -25.85
N GLY A 321 8.61 -9.70 -24.92
CA GLY A 321 9.03 -8.30 -24.91
C GLY A 321 9.96 -7.99 -26.08
N GLY A 322 10.90 -8.91 -26.35
CA GLY A 322 11.85 -8.78 -27.45
C GLY A 322 13.17 -8.20 -26.96
N ALA A 323 13.78 -7.31 -27.73
CA ALA A 323 15.06 -6.69 -27.40
C ALA A 323 14.88 -5.33 -26.73
N GLY A 324 15.10 -5.27 -25.42
CA GLY A 324 15.20 -4.04 -24.64
C GLY A 324 14.68 -4.26 -23.24
N VAL A 325 14.06 -3.24 -22.64
CA VAL A 325 13.42 -3.36 -21.31
C VAL A 325 11.94 -3.13 -21.46
N ASP A 326 11.19 -4.22 -21.43
CA ASP A 326 9.76 -4.21 -21.73
C ASP A 326 8.91 -4.32 -20.46
N THR A 327 7.63 -4.00 -20.62
CA THR A 327 6.61 -4.17 -19.58
C THR A 327 5.46 -5.00 -20.13
N VAL A 328 5.19 -6.13 -19.49
CA VAL A 328 3.98 -6.92 -19.74
C VAL A 328 2.96 -6.61 -18.67
N ILE A 329 1.77 -6.18 -19.09
CA ILE A 329 0.65 -5.85 -18.20
C ILE A 329 -0.46 -6.88 -18.41
N ALA A 330 -0.83 -7.63 -17.37
CA ALA A 330 -2.02 -8.47 -17.39
C ALA A 330 -3.11 -7.86 -16.51
N ARG A 331 -4.32 -7.71 -17.06
CA ARG A 331 -5.46 -7.12 -16.36
C ARG A 331 -6.51 -8.16 -15.98
N GLY A 332 -7.01 -8.05 -14.76
CA GLY A 332 -8.27 -8.59 -14.28
C GLY A 332 -9.47 -7.85 -14.88
N SER A 333 -10.64 -8.35 -14.53
CA SER A 333 -11.95 -7.88 -14.90
C SER A 333 -12.41 -6.72 -13.98
N GLY A 334 -13.71 -6.46 -13.90
CA GLY A 334 -14.25 -5.50 -12.91
C GLY A 334 -14.95 -6.19 -11.74
N GLY A 335 -14.72 -7.49 -11.57
CA GLY A 335 -15.13 -8.26 -10.39
C GLY A 335 -14.00 -9.20 -9.97
N ALA A 336 -14.19 -9.93 -8.87
CA ALA A 336 -13.13 -10.74 -8.27
C ALA A 336 -12.41 -11.69 -9.24
N ASP A 337 -11.08 -11.58 -9.26
CA ASP A 337 -10.17 -12.34 -10.09
C ASP A 337 -9.13 -13.10 -9.24
N ALA A 338 -8.64 -14.22 -9.79
CA ALA A 338 -7.54 -14.98 -9.22
C ALA A 338 -6.39 -15.08 -10.24
N LEU A 339 -5.40 -14.21 -10.08
CA LEU A 339 -4.27 -14.05 -10.99
C LEU A 339 -3.00 -14.60 -10.34
N ARG A 340 -2.32 -15.55 -11.01
CA ARG A 340 -1.12 -16.18 -10.44
C ARG A 340 0.06 -16.25 -11.38
N VAL A 341 1.22 -15.82 -10.92
CA VAL A 341 2.52 -15.88 -11.59
C VAL A 341 3.32 -17.13 -11.13
N ASN A 342 3.81 -17.96 -12.06
CA ASN A 342 4.53 -19.20 -11.74
C ASN A 342 5.95 -19.26 -12.31
N ALA A 343 6.89 -19.92 -11.62
CA ALA A 343 8.32 -19.98 -12.01
C ALA A 343 8.74 -21.17 -12.92
N ALA A 344 7.94 -22.25 -13.01
CA ALA A 344 8.34 -23.44 -13.81
C ALA A 344 8.28 -23.22 -15.33
N THR A 345 7.44 -22.27 -15.73
CA THR A 345 7.30 -21.63 -17.05
C THR A 345 6.71 -20.26 -16.71
N PRO A 346 7.35 -19.11 -16.98
CA PRO A 346 6.82 -17.80 -16.55
C PRO A 346 5.43 -17.62 -17.14
N PHE A 347 4.44 -17.70 -16.26
CA PHE A 347 3.04 -17.92 -16.61
C PHE A 347 2.18 -17.15 -15.64
N VAL A 348 1.37 -16.24 -16.17
CA VAL A 348 0.23 -15.66 -15.44
C VAL A 348 -0.99 -16.53 -15.76
N SER A 349 -1.53 -17.23 -14.77
CA SER A 349 -2.88 -17.79 -14.86
C SER A 349 -3.86 -16.69 -14.50
N ALA A 350 -4.81 -16.39 -15.38
CA ALA A 350 -6.00 -15.63 -15.08
C ALA A 350 -7.21 -16.50 -15.42
N GLU A 351 -8.04 -16.88 -14.45
CA GLU A 351 -9.31 -17.63 -14.69
C GLU A 351 -9.25 -18.73 -15.79
N GLY A 352 -8.18 -19.55 -15.81
CA GLY A 352 -8.01 -20.62 -16.81
C GLY A 352 -7.30 -20.25 -18.11
N LEU A 353 -6.76 -19.03 -18.23
CA LEU A 353 -5.77 -18.70 -19.26
C LEU A 353 -4.39 -19.20 -18.90
N ALA A 354 -3.70 -19.62 -19.95
CA ALA A 354 -2.28 -19.90 -19.95
C ALA A 354 -1.53 -18.79 -20.68
N LEU A 355 -0.93 -17.85 -19.95
CA LEU A 355 0.08 -16.95 -20.50
C LEU A 355 1.42 -17.69 -20.60
N ILE A 356 1.99 -17.81 -21.80
CA ILE A 356 3.14 -18.70 -22.09
C ILE A 356 4.39 -17.90 -22.50
N HIS A 357 5.45 -17.97 -21.66
CA HIS A 357 6.90 -17.72 -21.93
C HIS A 357 7.27 -16.30 -22.44
N ALA A 358 8.49 -15.75 -22.35
CA ALA A 358 9.68 -15.93 -21.50
C ALA A 358 10.37 -14.56 -21.51
N LEU A 359 10.37 -13.89 -20.36
CA LEU A 359 10.92 -12.56 -20.20
C LEU A 359 12.21 -12.70 -19.39
N ALA A 360 13.37 -12.57 -20.05
CA ALA A 360 14.62 -12.38 -19.34
C ALA A 360 15.14 -10.96 -19.61
N SER A 361 14.92 -10.05 -18.64
CA SER A 361 15.29 -8.60 -18.58
C SER A 361 14.11 -7.59 -18.52
N GLU A 362 12.87 -8.05 -18.36
CA GLU A 362 11.65 -7.24 -18.46
C GLU A 362 10.92 -7.11 -17.11
N SER A 363 9.82 -6.34 -17.12
CA SER A 363 8.92 -6.10 -15.99
C SER A 363 7.56 -6.73 -16.23
N VAL A 364 6.95 -7.29 -15.19
CA VAL A 364 5.59 -7.83 -15.20
C VAL A 364 4.75 -7.01 -14.23
N ARG A 365 3.63 -6.51 -14.72
CA ARG A 365 2.62 -5.82 -13.93
C ARG A 365 1.29 -6.57 -14.02
N ILE A 366 0.69 -6.85 -12.87
CA ILE A 366 -0.63 -7.45 -12.77
C ILE A 366 -1.57 -6.43 -12.15
N GLU A 367 -2.72 -6.18 -12.78
CA GLU A 367 -3.73 -5.21 -12.34
C GLU A 367 -5.05 -5.95 -12.10
N GLY A 368 -5.56 -6.02 -10.87
CA GLY A 368 -6.86 -6.63 -10.55
C GLY A 368 -8.05 -5.77 -11.02
N LEU A 369 -7.88 -4.44 -10.94
CA LEU A 369 -8.84 -3.39 -11.29
C LEU A 369 -9.96 -3.24 -10.29
N GLY A 370 -10.90 -4.18 -10.19
CA GLY A 370 -11.94 -4.06 -9.17
C GLY A 370 -12.65 -5.36 -8.87
N GLY A 371 -13.25 -5.46 -7.70
CA GLY A 371 -13.63 -6.73 -7.08
C GLY A 371 -12.55 -7.21 -6.11
N ASP A 372 -12.88 -8.19 -5.27
CA ASP A 372 -11.93 -8.71 -4.28
C ASP A 372 -10.98 -9.72 -4.96
N ASP A 373 -9.78 -9.27 -5.28
CA ASP A 373 -8.83 -9.98 -6.13
C ASP A 373 -7.79 -10.77 -5.32
N THR A 374 -7.25 -11.83 -5.92
CA THR A 374 -6.10 -12.56 -5.39
C THR A 374 -4.99 -12.58 -6.42
N LEU A 375 -3.90 -11.87 -6.13
CA LEU A 375 -2.69 -11.80 -6.96
C LEU A 375 -1.58 -12.60 -6.26
N ASP A 376 -1.06 -13.64 -6.89
CA ASP A 376 -0.12 -14.59 -6.27
C ASP A 376 1.11 -14.84 -7.14
N ALA A 377 2.30 -14.50 -6.67
CA ALA A 377 3.59 -14.81 -7.31
C ALA A 377 4.47 -15.76 -6.50
N SER A 378 3.88 -16.47 -5.53
CA SER A 378 4.60 -17.40 -4.68
C SER A 378 5.28 -18.51 -5.50
N GLY A 379 6.61 -18.63 -5.39
CA GLY A 379 7.37 -19.76 -5.94
C GLY A 379 8.61 -19.46 -6.77
N ASN A 380 9.52 -18.59 -6.33
CA ASN A 380 10.84 -18.33 -6.93
C ASN A 380 10.84 -17.60 -8.30
N VAL A 381 10.06 -16.53 -8.45
CA VAL A 381 9.95 -15.73 -9.69
C VAL A 381 11.04 -14.64 -9.90
N ALA A 382 11.81 -14.28 -8.88
CA ALA A 382 12.77 -13.17 -8.86
C ALA A 382 13.87 -13.20 -9.92
N ALA A 383 14.27 -14.40 -10.35
CA ALA A 383 15.32 -14.56 -11.36
C ALA A 383 14.82 -14.22 -12.78
N LEU A 384 13.52 -13.97 -12.93
CA LEU A 384 12.86 -13.85 -14.23
C LEU A 384 12.60 -12.38 -14.58
N PHE A 385 11.93 -11.63 -13.70
CA PHE A 385 11.50 -10.24 -13.98
C PHE A 385 11.29 -9.44 -12.69
N ALA A 386 11.22 -8.11 -12.82
CA ALA A 386 10.70 -7.25 -11.76
C ALA A 386 9.16 -7.32 -11.73
N LEU A 387 8.57 -7.43 -10.54
CA LEU A 387 7.13 -7.62 -10.37
C LEU A 387 6.45 -6.37 -9.79
N THR A 388 5.28 -6.03 -10.33
CA THR A 388 4.37 -5.07 -9.72
C THR A 388 2.97 -5.65 -9.67
N PHE A 389 2.37 -5.69 -8.49
CA PHE A 389 0.96 -6.02 -8.29
C PHE A 389 0.17 -4.75 -7.95
N ASP A 390 -1.00 -4.64 -8.54
CA ASP A 390 -1.97 -3.57 -8.28
C ASP A 390 -3.34 -4.24 -8.08
N GLY A 391 -3.85 -4.24 -6.85
CA GLY A 391 -5.14 -4.81 -6.49
C GLY A 391 -6.28 -4.06 -7.16
N GLY A 392 -6.41 -2.78 -6.84
CA GLY A 392 -7.40 -1.89 -7.44
C GLY A 392 -8.51 -1.56 -6.44
N ASP A 393 -9.77 -1.62 -6.87
CA ASP A 393 -10.94 -1.40 -6.01
C ASP A 393 -11.45 -2.74 -5.42
N GLY A 394 -11.24 -3.06 -4.16
CA GLY A 394 -11.66 -4.34 -3.60
C GLY A 394 -10.99 -4.65 -2.28
N ALA A 395 -11.38 -5.74 -1.63
CA ALA A 395 -10.57 -6.29 -0.54
C ALA A 395 -9.62 -7.34 -1.10
N ASP A 396 -8.41 -6.92 -1.46
CA ASP A 396 -7.49 -7.70 -2.27
C ASP A 396 -6.49 -8.49 -1.42
N THR A 397 -5.95 -9.56 -1.99
CA THR A 397 -4.85 -10.34 -1.42
C THR A 397 -3.68 -10.38 -2.39
N LEU A 398 -2.58 -9.74 -2.02
CA LEU A 398 -1.38 -9.61 -2.83
C LEU A 398 -0.23 -10.39 -2.18
N LEU A 399 0.19 -11.49 -2.82
CA LEU A 399 1.29 -12.33 -2.39
C LEU A 399 2.45 -12.20 -3.37
N GLY A 400 3.49 -11.48 -2.97
CA GLY A 400 4.71 -11.23 -3.74
C GLY A 400 5.51 -12.49 -4.10
N GLY A 401 6.59 -12.26 -4.82
CA GLY A 401 7.51 -13.25 -5.30
C GLY A 401 8.63 -13.55 -4.30
N ASN A 402 9.84 -13.78 -4.82
CA ASN A 402 11.04 -13.84 -3.99
C ASN A 402 12.06 -12.74 -4.38
N GLY A 403 11.56 -11.74 -5.10
CA GLY A 403 12.33 -10.67 -5.76
C GLY A 403 12.16 -9.36 -5.01
N ALA A 404 12.59 -8.25 -5.58
CA ALA A 404 12.19 -6.95 -5.05
C ALA A 404 10.93 -6.53 -5.80
N ASP A 405 9.80 -6.63 -5.11
CA ASP A 405 8.48 -6.49 -5.67
C ASP A 405 7.82 -5.17 -5.21
N VAL A 406 6.88 -4.68 -6.01
CA VAL A 406 6.04 -3.53 -5.65
C VAL A 406 4.59 -4.01 -5.54
N LEU A 407 3.99 -3.84 -4.37
CA LEU A 407 2.60 -4.20 -4.10
C LEU A 407 1.80 -2.92 -3.85
N LEU A 408 0.72 -2.74 -4.60
CA LEU A 408 -0.23 -1.63 -4.46
C LEU A 408 -1.60 -2.25 -4.12
N GLY A 409 -2.08 -2.07 -2.89
CA GLY A 409 -3.40 -2.56 -2.45
C GLY A 409 -4.50 -1.84 -3.23
N GLY A 410 -4.65 -0.55 -2.98
CA GLY A 410 -5.60 0.30 -3.71
C GLY A 410 -6.70 0.81 -2.79
N ASN A 411 -7.96 0.69 -3.21
CA ASN A 411 -9.11 1.06 -2.39
C ASN A 411 -9.75 -0.21 -1.80
N GLY A 412 -9.89 -0.27 -0.49
CA GLY A 412 -10.50 -1.37 0.25
C GLY A 412 -9.56 -1.88 1.32
N SER A 413 -9.95 -2.94 2.02
CA SER A 413 -9.12 -3.51 3.10
C SER A 413 -8.31 -4.67 2.57
N ASP A 414 -7.05 -4.39 2.28
CA ASP A 414 -6.17 -5.28 1.56
C ASP A 414 -5.26 -6.09 2.48
N ARG A 415 -4.80 -7.24 1.96
CA ARG A 415 -3.80 -8.08 2.61
C ARG A 415 -2.58 -8.20 1.72
N LEU A 416 -1.47 -7.62 2.16
CA LEU A 416 -0.22 -7.54 1.41
C LEU A 416 0.88 -8.36 2.09
N ASP A 417 1.55 -9.20 1.32
CA ASP A 417 2.65 -10.07 1.78
C ASP A 417 3.75 -10.08 0.71
N GLY A 418 4.84 -9.36 0.97
CA GLY A 418 5.97 -9.24 0.03
C GLY A 418 6.71 -10.57 -0.21
N ASN A 419 6.60 -11.52 0.73
CA ASN A 419 7.40 -12.73 0.81
C ASN A 419 8.91 -12.40 0.88
N GLN A 420 9.76 -13.18 0.20
CA GLN A 420 11.20 -12.94 0.20
C GLN A 420 11.50 -11.74 -0.70
N GLY A 421 12.36 -10.83 -0.29
CA GLY A 421 12.57 -9.67 -1.15
C GLY A 421 13.17 -8.49 -0.46
N ALA A 422 13.20 -7.37 -1.15
CA ALA A 422 13.25 -6.08 -0.48
C ALA A 422 12.12 -5.28 -1.10
N ASP A 423 10.94 -5.42 -0.51
CA ASP A 423 9.70 -5.08 -1.17
C ASP A 423 9.24 -3.69 -0.79
N ILE A 424 8.39 -3.11 -1.63
CA ILE A 424 7.69 -1.86 -1.33
C ILE A 424 6.19 -2.15 -1.41
N ALA A 425 5.49 -2.01 -0.29
CA ALA A 425 4.07 -2.26 -0.19
C ALA A 425 3.32 -0.98 0.20
N PHE A 426 2.30 -0.64 -0.57
CA PHE A 426 1.40 0.49 -0.35
C PHE A 426 0.00 -0.06 -0.08
N GLY A 427 -0.58 0.24 1.08
CA GLY A 427 -1.93 -0.17 1.46
C GLY A 427 -2.97 0.57 0.64
N GLY A 428 -3.15 1.86 0.93
CA GLY A 428 -4.03 2.74 0.16
C GLY A 428 -5.16 3.28 1.01
N ASP A 429 -6.39 3.24 0.50
CA ASP A 429 -7.58 3.65 1.23
C ASP A 429 -8.22 2.41 1.89
N GLY A 430 -8.20 2.28 3.21
CA GLY A 430 -8.90 1.21 3.92
C GLY A 430 -8.09 0.68 5.10
N ASP A 431 -8.66 -0.26 5.87
CA ASP A 431 -7.90 -0.87 6.97
C ASP A 431 -7.05 -2.03 6.42
N ASP A 432 -5.76 -1.81 6.16
CA ASP A 432 -4.89 -2.79 5.49
C ASP A 432 -4.08 -3.66 6.46
N VAL A 433 -3.68 -4.84 5.97
CA VAL A 433 -2.87 -5.81 6.70
C VAL A 433 -1.63 -6.19 5.91
N PHE A 434 -0.47 -5.73 6.38
CA PHE A 434 0.84 -6.17 5.91
C PHE A 434 1.29 -7.39 6.70
N VAL A 435 1.79 -8.41 6.01
CA VAL A 435 2.29 -9.63 6.65
C VAL A 435 3.77 -9.80 6.37
N TRP A 436 4.48 -10.16 7.42
CA TRP A 436 5.88 -10.55 7.36
C TRP A 436 6.03 -11.92 8.02
N ASP A 437 6.57 -12.88 7.29
CA ASP A 437 6.78 -14.27 7.70
C ASP A 437 8.27 -14.65 7.76
N PRO A 438 8.64 -15.71 8.52
CA PRO A 438 10.03 -16.15 8.59
C PRO A 438 10.58 -16.59 7.23
N GLY A 439 11.52 -15.80 6.71
CA GLY A 439 12.11 -16.01 5.38
C GLY A 439 12.02 -14.76 4.52
N ASP A 440 11.09 -13.87 4.87
CA ASP A 440 10.89 -12.59 4.21
C ASP A 440 12.08 -11.65 4.42
N GLY A 441 12.17 -10.64 3.58
CA GLY A 441 13.29 -9.72 3.59
C GLY A 441 13.01 -8.39 4.29
N SER A 442 13.69 -7.35 3.84
CA SER A 442 13.65 -6.01 4.46
C SER A 442 12.83 -5.07 3.60
N ASP A 443 11.70 -4.62 4.12
CA ASP A 443 10.64 -4.03 3.32
C ASP A 443 10.34 -2.58 3.72
N VAL A 444 9.72 -1.86 2.80
CA VAL A 444 9.16 -0.52 3.01
C VAL A 444 7.64 -0.62 2.93
N LEU A 445 6.96 -0.26 4.00
CA LEU A 445 5.49 -0.31 4.09
C LEU A 445 4.92 1.09 4.22
N GLU A 446 3.88 1.39 3.46
CA GLU A 446 3.15 2.64 3.48
C GLU A 446 1.67 2.32 3.68
N GLY A 447 1.15 2.47 4.92
CA GLY A 447 -0.26 2.18 5.20
C GLY A 447 -1.20 3.14 4.48
N GLN A 448 -0.90 4.43 4.58
CA GLN A 448 -1.63 5.56 4.00
C GLN A 448 -2.87 5.99 4.79
N ALA A 449 -4.08 5.77 4.28
CA ALA A 449 -5.30 6.26 4.92
C ALA A 449 -5.88 5.19 5.86
N ASP A 450 -6.75 5.62 6.79
CA ASP A 450 -7.45 4.74 7.73
C ASP A 450 -6.52 4.01 8.73
N SER A 451 -6.78 2.74 9.11
CA SER A 451 -6.08 2.07 10.20
C SER A 451 -5.37 0.80 9.76
N ASP A 452 -4.05 0.87 9.67
CA ASP A 452 -3.24 -0.18 9.10
C ASP A 452 -2.54 -1.04 10.15
N THR A 453 -2.30 -2.30 9.78
CA THR A 453 -1.71 -3.30 10.68
C THR A 453 -0.52 -3.99 10.03
N LEU A 454 0.64 -3.94 10.68
CA LEU A 454 1.71 -4.92 10.46
C LEU A 454 1.46 -6.17 11.31
N GLN A 455 1.40 -7.34 10.68
CA GLN A 455 1.45 -8.65 11.31
C GLN A 455 2.84 -9.28 11.10
N PHE A 456 3.68 -9.18 12.10
CA PHE A 456 5.03 -9.74 12.11
C PHE A 456 5.04 -11.11 12.79
N ASN A 457 5.25 -12.16 12.01
CA ASN A 457 5.41 -13.52 12.51
C ASN A 457 6.91 -13.85 12.65
N ALA A 458 7.39 -13.99 13.88
CA ALA A 458 8.75 -14.40 14.19
C ALA A 458 8.95 -15.92 13.93
N SER A 459 10.17 -16.42 14.15
CA SER A 459 10.45 -17.86 13.99
C SER A 459 10.33 -18.60 15.32
N ASN A 460 10.92 -19.79 15.47
CA ASN A 460 10.98 -20.49 16.76
C ASN A 460 12.37 -20.40 17.40
N ALA A 461 13.14 -19.38 17.02
CA ALA A 461 14.51 -19.15 17.45
C ALA A 461 14.52 -18.12 18.58
N ASN A 462 15.66 -17.90 19.21
CA ASN A 462 15.79 -16.79 20.15
C ASN A 462 16.08 -15.52 19.35
N GLU A 463 15.15 -14.57 19.36
CA GLU A 463 15.15 -13.40 18.50
C GLU A 463 15.22 -12.10 19.32
N THR A 464 15.91 -11.11 18.76
CA THR A 464 15.89 -9.74 19.27
C THR A 464 15.19 -8.87 18.25
N ILE A 465 14.00 -8.39 18.62
CA ILE A 465 13.14 -7.51 17.82
C ILE A 465 13.11 -6.14 18.50
N ALA A 466 13.21 -5.06 17.72
CA ALA A 466 13.10 -3.70 18.25
C ALA A 466 12.23 -2.82 17.37
N LEU A 467 11.45 -1.94 18.00
CA LEU A 467 10.61 -0.93 17.35
C LEU A 467 11.08 0.45 17.77
N GLN A 468 11.46 1.29 16.81
CA GLN A 468 12.02 2.62 17.08
C GLN A 468 11.46 3.64 16.11
N ALA A 469 11.26 4.88 16.58
CA ALA A 469 10.94 5.99 15.70
C ALA A 469 12.17 6.46 14.91
N ASN A 470 12.00 6.71 13.61
CA ASN A 470 12.96 7.36 12.73
C ASN A 470 12.31 8.59 12.09
N GLY A 471 12.23 9.68 12.86
CA GLY A 471 11.40 10.81 12.50
C GLY A 471 9.92 10.47 12.69
N GLN A 472 9.12 10.58 11.63
CA GLN A 472 7.70 10.19 11.66
C GLN A 472 7.48 8.70 11.37
N ARG A 473 8.48 8.05 10.78
CA ARG A 473 8.41 6.64 10.41
C ARG A 473 8.70 5.73 11.59
N LEU A 474 8.07 4.56 11.60
CA LEU A 474 8.33 3.46 12.53
C LEU A 474 9.29 2.47 11.86
N VAL A 475 10.35 2.08 12.56
CA VAL A 475 11.29 1.06 12.09
C VAL A 475 11.22 -0.13 13.03
N LEU A 476 10.96 -1.31 12.45
CA LEU A 476 11.13 -2.60 13.12
C LEU A 476 12.46 -3.22 12.67
N THR A 477 13.26 -3.72 13.62
CA THR A 477 14.47 -4.48 13.32
C THR A 477 14.44 -5.85 13.97
N ARG A 478 14.97 -6.87 13.29
CA ARG A 478 15.20 -8.21 13.84
C ARG A 478 16.64 -8.65 13.60
N ASP A 479 17.26 -9.24 14.62
CA ASP A 479 18.67 -9.66 14.58
C ASP A 479 18.93 -10.83 13.62
N ILE A 480 18.03 -11.82 13.58
CA ILE A 480 18.10 -12.93 12.63
C ILE A 480 17.75 -12.43 11.22
N GLY A 481 18.67 -12.64 10.28
CA GLY A 481 18.55 -12.15 8.90
C GLY A 481 18.91 -10.67 8.75
N ALA A 482 19.16 -9.94 9.84
CA ALA A 482 19.36 -8.50 9.85
C ALA A 482 18.23 -7.74 9.14
N ILE A 483 16.99 -8.07 9.50
CA ILE A 483 15.78 -7.54 8.88
C ILE A 483 15.52 -6.13 9.38
N VAL A 484 15.15 -5.25 8.46
CA VAL A 484 14.68 -3.89 8.72
C VAL A 484 13.39 -3.68 7.95
N THR A 485 12.30 -3.38 8.65
CA THR A 485 11.03 -2.97 8.06
C THR A 485 10.80 -1.49 8.37
N ASP A 486 10.76 -0.65 7.32
CA ASP A 486 10.58 0.80 7.43
C ASP A 486 9.14 1.18 7.08
N MET A 487 8.42 1.76 8.03
CA MET A 487 6.96 1.91 7.95
C MET A 487 6.54 3.37 8.13
N ASP A 488 5.61 3.83 7.32
CA ASP A 488 4.85 5.08 7.54
C ASP A 488 3.36 4.76 7.64
N ALA A 489 2.62 5.56 8.42
CA ALA A 489 1.18 5.39 8.61
C ALA A 489 0.77 3.96 9.00
N ILE A 490 1.47 3.34 9.96
CA ILE A 490 1.07 2.06 10.56
C ILE A 490 0.62 2.32 12.00
N GLU A 491 -0.68 2.20 12.26
CA GLU A 491 -1.29 2.44 13.56
C GLU A 491 -1.18 1.23 14.49
N GLN A 492 -1.14 0.01 13.93
CA GLN A 492 -1.13 -1.23 14.68
C GLN A 492 0.04 -2.14 14.30
N VAL A 493 0.74 -2.68 15.30
CA VAL A 493 1.76 -3.74 15.08
C VAL A 493 1.46 -4.94 15.97
N GLU A 494 1.32 -6.10 15.34
CA GLU A 494 1.17 -7.40 15.97
C GLU A 494 2.46 -8.21 15.79
N ILE A 495 3.13 -8.55 16.89
CA ILE A 495 4.36 -9.36 16.89
C ILE A 495 4.05 -10.71 17.51
N ARG A 496 4.15 -11.78 16.72
CA ARG A 496 3.89 -13.15 17.15
C ARG A 496 5.20 -13.89 17.28
N LEU A 497 5.57 -14.25 18.51
CA LEU A 497 6.90 -14.78 18.81
C LEU A 497 7.09 -16.24 18.39
N LEU A 498 6.03 -17.07 18.41
CA LEU A 498 6.03 -18.46 17.89
C LEU A 498 7.09 -19.41 18.49
N GLY A 499 7.78 -18.96 19.53
CA GLY A 499 8.53 -19.72 20.51
C GLY A 499 10.02 -19.40 20.49
N GLY A 500 10.73 -19.77 21.54
CA GLY A 500 12.12 -19.32 21.72
C GLY A 500 12.21 -18.33 22.87
N ALA A 501 13.42 -17.99 23.31
CA ALA A 501 13.59 -16.96 24.35
C ALA A 501 13.84 -15.62 23.67
N ASP A 502 12.76 -14.87 23.46
CA ASP A 502 12.76 -13.67 22.63
C ASP A 502 12.89 -12.37 23.44
N SER A 503 13.36 -11.32 22.78
CA SER A 503 13.35 -9.97 23.34
C SER A 503 12.71 -8.99 22.37
N VAL A 504 11.69 -8.26 22.83
CA VAL A 504 11.03 -7.19 22.09
C VAL A 504 11.30 -5.85 22.79
N ALA A 505 12.02 -4.95 22.14
CA ALA A 505 12.35 -3.63 22.68
C ALA A 505 11.59 -2.52 21.95
N ILE A 506 10.69 -1.84 22.64
CA ILE A 506 9.87 -0.77 22.08
C ILE A 506 10.36 0.58 22.62
N GLY A 507 10.89 1.40 21.73
CA GLY A 507 11.37 2.74 22.05
C GLY A 507 10.25 3.78 22.23
N ASP A 508 10.64 5.06 22.28
CA ASP A 508 9.68 6.16 22.23
C ASP A 508 9.10 6.31 20.81
N LEU A 509 7.82 5.96 20.65
CA LEU A 509 7.11 6.00 19.37
C LEU A 509 6.20 7.23 19.23
N ALA A 510 6.29 8.20 20.14
CA ALA A 510 5.36 9.35 20.17
C ALA A 510 5.37 10.21 18.89
N SER A 511 6.41 10.11 18.05
CA SER A 511 6.50 10.84 16.78
C SER A 511 5.94 10.07 15.58
N THR A 512 5.55 8.80 15.74
CA THR A 512 4.98 7.96 14.69
C THR A 512 3.47 7.82 14.84
N ASP A 513 2.81 7.15 13.88
CA ASP A 513 1.37 6.93 13.91
C ASP A 513 0.94 5.74 14.80
N ALA A 514 1.89 4.90 15.22
CA ALA A 514 1.62 3.72 16.03
C ALA A 514 0.85 4.03 17.31
N ARG A 515 -0.36 3.46 17.44
CA ARG A 515 -1.23 3.58 18.62
C ARG A 515 -1.43 2.28 19.35
N ARG A 516 -1.27 1.13 18.69
CA ARG A 516 -1.51 -0.18 19.28
C ARG A 516 -0.42 -1.19 18.95
N LEU A 517 0.22 -1.72 19.98
CA LEU A 517 1.18 -2.81 19.88
C LEU A 517 0.61 -4.04 20.57
N ARG A 518 0.71 -5.20 19.93
CA ARG A 518 0.35 -6.50 20.51
C ARG A 518 1.53 -7.44 20.38
N VAL A 519 2.00 -7.98 21.49
CA VAL A 519 3.06 -8.99 21.52
C VAL A 519 2.46 -10.30 22.04
N PHE A 520 2.58 -11.37 21.27
CA PHE A 520 2.07 -12.69 21.62
C PHE A 520 3.24 -13.63 21.92
N THR A 521 3.39 -14.07 23.17
CA THR A 521 4.43 -15.03 23.62
C THR A 521 4.04 -16.50 23.37
N ALA A 522 2.96 -16.75 22.63
CA ALA A 522 2.48 -18.10 22.36
C ALA A 522 3.39 -18.83 21.36
N GLY A 523 3.71 -20.10 21.65
CA GLY A 523 4.58 -20.94 20.80
C GLY A 523 3.92 -21.47 19.52
N THR A 524 2.69 -21.05 19.20
CA THR A 524 1.97 -21.43 17.98
C THR A 524 1.08 -20.29 17.54
N LEU A 525 0.90 -20.13 16.23
CA LEU A 525 0.03 -19.11 15.65
C LEU A 525 -1.41 -19.26 16.15
N GLY A 526 -1.97 -18.19 16.74
CA GLY A 526 -3.30 -18.19 17.34
C GLY A 526 -3.41 -18.93 18.69
N GLY A 527 -2.29 -19.35 19.28
CA GLY A 527 -2.24 -19.95 20.61
C GLY A 527 -2.57 -18.95 21.72
N THR A 528 -3.18 -19.43 22.81
CA THR A 528 -3.54 -18.61 23.99
C THR A 528 -2.73 -18.96 25.24
N LEU A 529 -1.84 -19.95 25.13
CA LEU A 529 -0.89 -20.33 26.16
C LEU A 529 0.49 -19.97 25.66
N GLY A 530 1.34 -19.44 26.54
CA GLY A 530 2.73 -19.19 26.21
C GLY A 530 3.51 -20.47 25.92
N ASP A 531 4.73 -20.28 25.44
CA ASP A 531 5.57 -21.33 24.88
C ASP A 531 6.47 -22.05 25.91
N GLY A 532 6.50 -21.57 27.16
CA GLY A 532 7.34 -22.06 28.24
C GLY A 532 8.81 -21.65 28.15
N GLN A 533 9.18 -20.75 27.24
CA GLN A 533 10.47 -20.08 27.21
C GLN A 533 10.39 -18.76 27.99
N ALA A 534 11.49 -18.00 27.97
CA ALA A 534 11.59 -16.77 28.74
C ALA A 534 11.64 -15.58 27.78
N ASP A 535 10.50 -14.93 27.60
CA ASP A 535 10.39 -13.76 26.73
C ASP A 535 10.54 -12.45 27.50
N ALA A 536 11.14 -11.46 26.87
CA ALA A 536 11.38 -10.15 27.47
C ALA A 536 10.84 -9.02 26.60
N VAL A 537 9.72 -8.41 27.02
CA VAL A 537 9.15 -7.23 26.37
C VAL A 537 9.53 -5.97 27.15
N SER A 538 9.90 -4.91 26.45
CA SER A 538 10.17 -3.61 27.07
C SER A 538 9.49 -2.46 26.34
N LEU A 539 9.05 -1.46 27.08
CA LEU A 539 8.50 -0.20 26.56
C LEU A 539 9.19 0.99 27.22
N ASP A 540 9.69 1.90 26.40
CA ASP A 540 10.35 3.12 26.82
C ASP A 540 9.42 4.35 26.80
N GLY A 541 9.55 5.14 27.86
CA GLY A 541 9.18 6.55 27.92
C GLY A 541 10.10 7.40 27.04
N GLY A 542 9.75 8.69 26.95
CA GLY A 542 10.44 9.68 26.16
C GLY A 542 11.47 10.46 26.98
N THR A 543 11.66 11.72 26.59
CA THR A 543 12.56 12.67 27.28
C THR A 543 11.81 13.71 28.11
N ALA A 544 10.49 13.65 28.08
CA ALA A 544 9.59 14.50 28.85
C ALA A 544 8.87 13.65 29.89
N ALA A 545 8.29 14.29 30.90
CA ALA A 545 7.51 13.62 31.93
C ALA A 545 6.40 12.74 31.32
N ASP A 546 6.45 11.44 31.62
CA ASP A 546 5.49 10.46 31.15
C ASP A 546 4.63 9.91 32.28
N ALA A 547 3.40 9.51 31.92
CA ALA A 547 2.53 8.72 32.78
C ALA A 547 2.27 7.37 32.11
N LEU A 548 2.85 6.31 32.66
CA LEU A 548 2.68 4.94 32.18
C LEU A 548 1.92 4.12 33.21
N SER A 549 0.91 3.37 32.78
CA SER A 549 0.18 2.45 33.65
C SER A 549 0.27 1.02 33.13
N VAL A 550 0.59 0.10 34.02
CA VAL A 550 0.66 -1.34 33.77
C VAL A 550 -0.53 -1.99 34.45
N SER A 551 -1.41 -2.62 33.68
CA SER A 551 -2.66 -3.20 34.13
C SER A 551 -2.88 -4.58 33.51
N ALA A 552 -3.80 -5.38 34.04
CA ALA A 552 -4.19 -6.64 33.42
C ALA A 552 -5.58 -6.50 32.78
N THR A 553 -5.74 -7.07 31.60
CA THR A 553 -7.03 -7.33 30.97
C THR A 553 -7.42 -8.79 31.19
N THR A 554 -8.48 -9.25 30.53
CA THR A 554 -8.88 -10.67 30.56
C THR A 554 -7.82 -11.60 29.95
N ASP A 555 -7.03 -11.10 29.01
CA ASP A 555 -6.20 -11.88 28.09
C ASP A 555 -4.79 -11.31 27.87
N ALA A 556 -4.46 -10.16 28.46
CA ALA A 556 -3.19 -9.47 28.28
C ALA A 556 -2.72 -8.75 29.56
N VAL A 557 -1.42 -8.49 29.63
CA VAL A 557 -0.86 -7.42 30.45
C VAL A 557 -0.73 -6.18 29.55
N ARG A 558 -1.42 -5.11 29.92
CA ARG A 558 -1.47 -3.87 29.16
C ARG A 558 -0.60 -2.80 29.79
N VAL A 559 0.25 -2.16 28.98
CA VAL A 559 0.91 -0.89 29.30
C VAL A 559 0.23 0.22 28.50
N ALA A 560 -0.20 1.28 29.16
CA ALA A 560 -0.77 2.46 28.52
C ALA A 560 0.13 3.68 28.75
N ARG A 561 0.47 4.39 27.68
CA ARG A 561 1.20 5.66 27.69
C ARG A 561 0.46 6.66 26.79
N GLY A 562 -0.37 7.51 27.40
CA GLY A 562 -1.24 8.42 26.64
C GLY A 562 -2.18 7.66 25.70
N ALA A 563 -2.01 7.84 24.38
CA ALA A 563 -2.79 7.15 23.35
C ALA A 563 -2.15 5.83 22.87
N LEU A 564 -0.89 5.55 23.22
CA LEU A 564 -0.20 4.31 22.87
C LEU A 564 -0.57 3.20 23.87
N LEU A 565 -1.02 2.07 23.34
CA LEU A 565 -1.32 0.87 24.11
C LEU A 565 -0.42 -0.28 23.67
N LEU A 566 0.26 -0.92 24.62
CA LEU A 566 0.95 -2.20 24.45
C LEU A 566 0.18 -3.29 25.19
N ASP A 567 -0.22 -4.34 24.49
CA ASP A 567 -0.81 -5.55 25.05
C ASP A 567 0.19 -6.70 24.91
N VAL A 568 0.62 -7.30 26.02
CA VAL A 568 1.41 -8.54 26.03
C VAL A 568 0.49 -9.70 26.38
N GLN A 569 0.33 -10.65 25.46
CA GLN A 569 -0.60 -11.76 25.56
C GLN A 569 0.13 -13.09 25.71
N ALA A 570 -0.61 -14.07 26.25
CA ALA A 570 -0.13 -15.43 26.53
C ALA A 570 0.99 -15.53 27.57
N THR A 571 1.18 -14.49 28.39
CA THR A 571 2.29 -14.34 29.34
C THR A 571 2.42 -15.48 30.36
N GLU A 572 3.66 -15.84 30.69
CA GLU A 572 3.97 -16.71 31.81
C GLU A 572 4.55 -15.98 33.03
N PRO A 573 3.91 -16.10 34.21
CA PRO A 573 4.24 -15.27 35.38
C PRO A 573 5.60 -15.56 36.04
N THR A 574 6.32 -16.60 35.59
CA THR A 574 7.60 -17.01 36.17
C THR A 574 8.77 -16.98 35.19
N THR A 575 8.49 -16.85 33.89
CA THR A 575 9.51 -16.93 32.84
C THR A 575 9.54 -15.64 32.04
N ASP A 576 8.38 -15.10 31.68
CA ASP A 576 8.28 -13.88 30.88
C ASP A 576 8.48 -12.64 31.73
N ARG A 577 9.05 -11.62 31.10
CA ARG A 577 9.38 -10.34 31.70
C ARG A 577 8.83 -9.19 30.88
N LEU A 578 8.21 -8.25 31.58
CA LEU A 578 7.87 -6.93 31.08
C LEU A 578 8.72 -5.86 31.78
N VAL A 579 9.36 -4.99 31.01
CA VAL A 579 10.14 -3.85 31.51
C VAL A 579 9.50 -2.54 31.03
N VAL A 580 9.19 -1.64 31.95
CA VAL A 580 8.65 -0.32 31.63
C VAL A 580 9.61 0.74 32.14
N ASN A 581 10.14 1.55 31.23
CA ASN A 581 11.17 2.55 31.54
C ASN A 581 10.58 3.96 31.38
N GLY A 582 10.77 4.87 32.35
CA GLY A 582 10.43 6.29 32.22
C GLY A 582 11.40 7.06 31.33
N ARG A 583 12.66 6.61 31.28
CA ARG A 583 13.79 7.23 30.55
C ARG A 583 14.13 8.63 31.09
N GLY A 584 13.59 9.71 30.54
CA GLY A 584 13.95 11.07 30.97
C GLY A 584 12.70 11.89 31.21
N GLY A 585 12.68 12.67 32.28
CA GLY A 585 11.48 13.38 32.69
C GLY A 585 11.32 13.30 34.20
N SER A 586 10.12 13.62 34.66
CA SER A 586 9.65 13.26 36.01
C SER A 586 8.48 12.33 35.80
N ASP A 587 8.76 11.04 35.81
CA ASP A 587 7.86 10.03 35.27
C ASP A 587 6.99 9.42 36.36
N THR A 588 5.77 9.02 36.01
CA THR A 588 4.88 8.27 36.91
C THR A 588 4.60 6.91 36.29
N LEU A 589 5.09 5.85 36.93
CA LEU A 589 4.88 4.46 36.53
C LEU A 589 3.94 3.77 37.51
N THR A 590 2.69 3.58 37.14
CA THR A 590 1.68 2.92 37.98
C THR A 590 1.52 1.45 37.60
N LEU A 591 1.43 0.55 38.57
CA LEU A 591 1.27 -0.89 38.37
C LEU A 591 0.10 -1.44 39.17
N ALA A 592 -0.83 -2.10 38.48
CA ALA A 592 -1.89 -2.87 39.11
C ALA A 592 -1.40 -4.28 39.51
N PRO A 593 -1.79 -4.81 40.68
CA PRO A 593 -1.36 -6.11 41.17
C PRO A 593 -1.65 -7.29 40.24
N ALA A 594 -2.77 -7.23 39.54
CA ALA A 594 -3.18 -8.29 38.61
C ALA A 594 -2.18 -8.45 37.46
N ALA A 595 -1.52 -7.37 37.03
CA ALA A 595 -0.48 -7.43 36.00
C ALA A 595 0.80 -8.10 36.52
N ALA A 596 1.24 -7.72 37.73
CA ALA A 596 2.42 -8.29 38.36
C ALA A 596 2.28 -9.79 38.68
N ALA A 597 1.04 -10.28 38.83
CA ALA A 597 0.75 -11.70 38.99
C ALA A 597 0.71 -12.48 37.67
N ALA A 598 0.69 -11.80 36.51
CA ALA A 598 0.58 -12.41 35.18
C ALA A 598 1.94 -12.48 34.45
N ILE A 599 2.87 -11.56 34.73
CA ILE A 599 4.21 -11.48 34.13
C ILE A 599 5.22 -10.91 35.14
N LEU A 600 6.52 -11.24 35.02
CA LEU A 600 7.55 -10.61 35.85
C LEU A 600 7.72 -9.15 35.43
N VAL A 601 7.42 -8.20 36.32
CA VAL A 601 7.46 -6.77 36.00
C VAL A 601 8.73 -6.10 36.53
N THR A 602 9.32 -5.25 35.70
CA THR A 602 10.32 -4.26 36.10
C THR A 602 9.83 -2.87 35.77
N LEU A 603 9.89 -1.96 36.74
CA LEU A 603 9.62 -0.54 36.55
C LEU A 603 10.90 0.24 36.77
N ASP A 604 11.36 0.97 35.76
CA ASP A 604 12.56 1.79 35.84
C ASP A 604 12.16 3.27 35.69
N GLY A 605 12.29 4.06 36.76
CA GLY A 605 11.97 5.48 36.75
C GLY A 605 12.80 6.31 35.76
N GLY A 606 13.91 5.77 35.24
CA GLY A 606 14.76 6.46 34.28
C GLY A 606 15.87 7.31 34.92
N GLY A 607 16.63 8.01 34.09
CA GLY A 607 17.68 8.93 34.52
C GLY A 607 17.62 10.21 33.71
N GLY A 608 17.26 11.34 34.33
CA GLY A 608 17.20 12.59 33.57
C GLY A 608 16.82 13.87 34.31
N SER A 609 16.20 13.82 35.49
CA SER A 609 15.80 15.07 36.15
C SER A 609 16.82 15.52 37.20
N ALA A 610 17.31 16.76 37.07
CA ALA A 610 18.06 17.45 38.13
C ALA A 610 17.19 17.78 39.36
N THR A 611 15.88 17.53 39.27
CA THR A 611 14.88 17.68 40.32
C THR A 611 14.25 16.32 40.65
N PRO A 612 14.22 15.86 41.91
CA PRO A 612 13.54 14.62 42.27
C PRO A 612 12.09 14.62 41.75
N GLY A 613 11.66 13.56 41.05
CA GLY A 613 10.36 13.58 40.38
C GLY A 613 9.81 12.24 39.91
N ASP A 614 10.64 11.22 39.70
CA ASP A 614 10.17 9.91 39.21
C ASP A 614 9.44 9.13 40.32
N VAL A 615 8.19 8.78 40.08
CA VAL A 615 7.31 8.05 40.99
C VAL A 615 7.00 6.68 40.39
N VAL A 616 7.31 5.62 41.13
CA VAL A 616 6.78 4.29 40.86
C VAL A 616 5.65 4.01 41.85
N ALA A 617 4.44 3.82 41.34
CA ALA A 617 3.26 3.52 42.13
C ALA A 617 2.82 2.06 41.93
N ILE A 618 2.54 1.34 43.01
CA ILE A 618 1.88 0.03 42.96
C ILE A 618 0.52 0.19 43.63
N ASP A 619 -0.54 -0.02 42.87
CA ASP A 619 -1.91 0.04 43.38
C ASP A 619 -2.24 -1.20 44.18
N GLY A 620 -3.12 -1.08 45.17
CA GLY A 620 -3.48 -2.15 46.09
C GLY A 620 -4.87 -2.70 45.80
N ASP A 621 -5.12 -3.91 46.26
CA ASP A 621 -6.39 -4.62 46.12
C ASP A 621 -7.32 -4.40 47.32
N ALA A 622 -8.61 -4.66 47.16
CA ALA A 622 -9.58 -4.60 48.26
C ALA A 622 -9.47 -5.75 49.29
N ALA A 623 -8.42 -6.56 49.24
CA ALA A 623 -8.15 -7.67 50.16
C ALA A 623 -6.88 -7.40 50.96
N ALA A 624 -6.72 -8.06 52.12
CA ALA A 624 -5.54 -7.90 52.96
C ALA A 624 -4.24 -8.33 52.24
N GLU A 625 -3.23 -7.47 52.27
CA GLU A 625 -1.98 -7.59 51.52
C GLU A 625 -0.77 -7.66 52.45
N ASP A 626 0.28 -8.36 52.01
CA ASP A 626 1.56 -8.43 52.74
C ASP A 626 2.72 -8.14 51.79
N TYR A 627 3.31 -6.96 51.89
CA TYR A 627 4.42 -6.49 51.08
C TYR A 627 5.76 -6.57 51.82
N VAL A 628 6.80 -6.98 51.12
CA VAL A 628 8.20 -6.95 51.56
C VAL A 628 9.00 -6.14 50.55
N ILE A 629 9.58 -5.03 50.98
CA ILE A 629 10.47 -4.18 50.18
C ILE A 629 11.91 -4.50 50.58
N ALA A 630 12.73 -4.94 49.64
CA ALA A 630 14.10 -5.34 49.93
C ALA A 630 15.07 -4.89 48.84
N GLN A 631 16.34 -4.67 49.23
CA GLN A 631 17.39 -4.39 48.26
C GLN A 631 17.68 -5.64 47.42
N ALA A 632 17.67 -5.47 46.11
CA ALA A 632 18.00 -6.49 45.11
C ALA A 632 19.13 -5.97 44.22
N GLY A 633 20.36 -5.97 44.74
CA GLY A 633 21.51 -5.41 44.03
C GLY A 633 21.43 -3.88 43.91
N ALA A 634 21.35 -3.36 42.69
CA ALA A 634 21.15 -1.92 42.41
C ALA A 634 19.67 -1.53 42.24
N ARG A 635 18.76 -2.46 42.54
CA ARG A 635 17.31 -2.32 42.42
C ARG A 635 16.64 -2.55 43.76
N VAL A 636 15.37 -2.20 43.84
CA VAL A 636 14.50 -2.54 44.97
C VAL A 636 13.47 -3.56 44.51
N ALA A 637 13.41 -4.70 45.17
CA ALA A 637 12.37 -5.69 44.95
C ALA A 637 11.21 -5.43 45.90
N VAL A 638 10.00 -5.27 45.35
CA VAL A 638 8.74 -5.27 46.11
C VAL A 638 8.09 -6.63 45.91
N THR A 639 8.05 -7.43 46.97
CA THR A 639 7.42 -8.75 46.98
C THR A 639 6.08 -8.65 47.67
N ARG A 640 4.99 -9.03 47.01
CA ARG A 640 3.71 -9.28 47.67
C ARG A 640 3.57 -10.77 47.96
N SER A 641 3.26 -11.15 49.21
CA SER A 641 3.12 -12.56 49.63
C SER A 641 1.67 -13.05 49.69
N ALA A 642 0.70 -12.14 49.78
CA ALA A 642 -0.74 -12.42 49.79
C ALA A 642 -1.52 -11.21 49.25
N PRO A 643 -2.73 -11.38 48.67
CA PRO A 643 -3.42 -12.66 48.42
C PRO A 643 -2.90 -13.41 47.19
N SER A 644 -2.41 -12.70 46.17
CA SER A 644 -1.77 -13.28 44.98
C SER A 644 -0.29 -12.88 44.97
N PRO A 645 0.65 -13.83 45.17
CA PRO A 645 2.05 -13.51 45.27
C PRO A 645 2.64 -12.99 43.96
N PHE A 646 3.51 -11.97 44.05
CA PHE A 646 4.32 -11.49 42.93
C PHE A 646 5.58 -10.78 43.42
N VAL A 647 6.53 -10.54 42.51
CA VAL A 647 7.70 -9.69 42.75
C VAL A 647 7.82 -8.66 41.63
N VAL A 648 8.06 -7.41 42.00
CA VAL A 648 8.32 -6.30 41.07
C VAL A 648 9.71 -5.75 41.36
N ASP A 649 10.54 -5.67 40.33
CA ASP A 649 11.83 -4.99 40.41
C ASP A 649 11.65 -3.50 40.08
N ILE A 650 12.17 -2.63 40.94
CA ILE A 650 12.13 -1.18 40.77
C ILE A 650 13.55 -0.66 40.63
N ALA A 651 13.80 0.15 39.61
CA ALA A 651 15.07 0.82 39.37
C ALA A 651 14.86 2.33 39.21
N ASN A 652 15.88 3.12 39.59
CA ASN A 652 16.00 4.56 39.34
C ASN A 652 14.74 5.42 39.63
N ALA A 653 13.89 5.02 40.58
CA ALA A 653 12.78 5.84 41.04
C ALA A 653 13.24 6.83 42.11
N HIS A 654 12.63 8.02 42.17
CA HIS A 654 12.82 8.93 43.30
C HIS A 654 11.85 8.60 44.44
N TRP A 655 10.64 8.18 44.09
CA TRP A 655 9.57 7.85 45.02
C TRP A 655 8.99 6.48 44.69
N LEU A 656 8.88 5.61 45.67
CA LEU A 656 8.00 4.44 45.61
C LEU A 656 6.74 4.75 46.39
N GLN A 657 5.62 4.68 45.70
CA GLN A 657 4.29 4.82 46.25
C GLN A 657 3.62 3.45 46.31
N LEU A 658 3.26 2.96 47.50
CA LEU A 658 2.37 1.81 47.62
C LEU A 658 0.99 2.32 47.98
N SER A 659 0.03 2.19 47.06
CA SER A 659 -1.36 2.48 47.39
C SER A 659 -1.97 1.21 47.99
N LEU A 660 -2.33 1.15 49.27
CA LEU A 660 -2.96 -0.03 49.88
C LEU A 660 -4.48 0.06 49.74
N GLY A 661 -5.13 -1.06 49.41
CA GLY A 661 -6.56 -1.04 49.10
C GLY A 661 -7.41 -1.18 50.35
N GLY A 662 -8.11 -2.30 50.49
CA GLY A 662 -8.97 -2.58 51.64
C GLY A 662 -8.53 -3.85 52.34
N GLY A 663 -8.48 -3.88 53.67
CA GLY A 663 -7.97 -5.05 54.36
C GLY A 663 -7.16 -4.66 55.57
N ALA A 664 -6.39 -5.61 56.10
CA ALA A 664 -5.39 -5.34 57.12
C ALA A 664 -4.03 -5.62 56.50
N ASP A 665 -3.44 -4.58 55.94
CA ASP A 665 -2.24 -4.70 55.12
C ASP A 665 -0.99 -4.57 55.97
N THR A 666 0.04 -5.33 55.62
CA THR A 666 1.36 -5.28 56.24
C THR A 666 2.40 -4.93 55.19
N VAL A 667 3.25 -3.98 55.51
CA VAL A 667 4.48 -3.72 54.73
C VAL A 667 5.66 -4.10 55.62
N SER A 668 6.74 -4.61 55.04
CA SER A 668 7.99 -4.76 55.76
C SER A 668 9.15 -4.34 54.87
N THR A 669 10.16 -3.71 55.45
CA THR A 669 11.38 -3.35 54.71
C THR A 669 12.58 -4.15 55.22
N GLN A 670 13.44 -4.62 54.32
CA GLN A 670 14.61 -5.43 54.63
C GLN A 670 15.87 -4.90 53.92
N GLY A 671 16.88 -4.49 54.68
CA GLY A 671 18.26 -4.35 54.18
C GLY A 671 18.47 -3.42 52.97
N LEU A 672 17.75 -2.29 52.90
CA LEU A 672 18.04 -1.19 51.96
C LEU A 672 19.35 -0.50 52.37
N ASP A 673 20.27 -0.25 51.43
CA ASP A 673 21.60 0.27 51.73
C ASP A 673 21.60 1.80 51.93
N ALA A 674 21.87 2.22 53.17
CA ALA A 674 22.38 3.54 53.63
C ALA A 674 21.88 4.85 52.97
N THR A 675 20.74 4.86 52.30
CA THR A 675 19.99 6.05 51.86
C THR A 675 18.87 6.33 52.87
N GLY A 676 18.66 7.60 53.21
CA GLY A 676 17.77 7.99 54.29
C GLY A 676 16.31 7.66 53.96
N GLN A 677 15.66 6.82 54.75
CA GLN A 677 14.23 6.59 54.62
C GLN A 677 13.47 7.75 55.29
N ILE A 678 12.70 8.52 54.53
CA ILE A 678 11.61 9.34 55.08
C ILE A 678 10.37 8.46 55.06
N LEU A 679 9.96 7.95 56.22
CA LEU A 679 8.74 7.17 56.39
C LEU A 679 7.71 8.04 57.11
N ASP A 680 6.67 8.48 56.41
CA ASP A 680 5.54 9.19 57.04
C ASP A 680 4.49 8.19 57.53
N GLY A 681 4.73 7.62 58.72
CA GLY A 681 3.83 6.66 59.36
C GLY A 681 2.84 7.32 60.33
N GLY A 682 1.57 7.45 59.92
CA GLY A 682 0.43 7.77 60.80
C GLY A 682 -0.19 6.54 61.49
N ALA A 683 -1.01 6.76 62.53
CA ALA A 683 -1.69 5.72 63.33
C ALA A 683 -2.97 5.16 62.64
N PRO A 684 -3.54 4.00 63.08
CA PRO A 684 -4.23 3.01 62.22
C PRO A 684 -5.62 3.41 61.68
N ALA A 685 -5.94 3.00 60.44
CA ALA A 685 -7.17 3.35 59.69
C ALA A 685 -8.00 2.14 59.19
N THR A 686 -9.22 2.41 58.69
CA THR A 686 -10.29 1.46 58.36
C THR A 686 -11.01 1.77 57.02
N VAL A 687 -10.37 2.42 56.03
CA VAL A 687 -11.02 2.83 54.77
C VAL A 687 -10.04 2.77 53.57
N PRO A 688 -10.48 2.42 52.33
CA PRO A 688 -9.60 2.31 51.15
C PRO A 688 -8.98 3.61 50.61
N GLY A 689 -7.74 3.54 50.08
CA GLY A 689 -7.09 4.62 49.30
C GLY A 689 -5.70 5.04 49.80
N ASP A 690 -5.25 4.42 50.86
CA ASP A 690 -3.97 4.44 51.57
C ASP A 690 -2.72 4.51 50.63
N ARG A 691 -1.73 5.41 50.87
CA ARG A 691 -0.35 5.58 50.32
C ARG A 691 0.85 5.48 51.34
N LEU A 692 1.85 4.58 51.11
CA LEU A 692 3.22 4.62 51.70
C LEU A 692 4.25 5.18 50.70
N ASP A 693 4.93 6.28 51.06
CA ASP A 693 6.02 6.87 50.27
C ASP A 693 7.40 6.45 50.80
N VAL A 694 8.28 5.99 49.90
CA VAL A 694 9.70 5.73 50.17
C VAL A 694 10.54 6.55 49.17
N ALA A 695 11.41 7.43 49.68
CA ALA A 695 12.18 8.39 48.89
C ALA A 695 13.66 8.02 48.70
N ASP A 696 14.31 8.63 47.70
CA ASP A 696 15.77 8.71 47.47
C ASP A 696 16.50 7.37 47.22
N PHE A 697 16.12 6.64 46.15
CA PHE A 697 16.84 5.43 45.72
C PHE A 697 18.11 5.71 44.89
N SER A 698 18.43 6.99 44.59
CA SER A 698 19.63 7.40 43.85
C SER A 698 20.65 8.07 44.78
N GLY A 699 21.91 7.64 44.69
CA GLY A 699 22.94 7.94 45.68
C GLY A 699 23.38 9.40 45.71
N ASP A 700 22.96 10.13 46.75
CA ASP A 700 23.77 11.12 47.47
C ASP A 700 23.20 11.38 48.89
N VAL A 701 24.09 11.60 49.86
CA VAL A 701 23.89 11.30 51.29
C VAL A 701 23.38 12.49 52.13
N PHE A 702 22.26 12.33 52.84
CA PHE A 702 21.98 13.02 54.13
C PHE A 702 21.22 12.12 55.13
N VAL A 703 21.30 12.47 56.42
CA VAL A 703 21.26 11.54 57.58
C VAL A 703 19.86 11.33 58.18
N SER A 704 19.43 10.07 58.37
CA SER A 704 18.66 9.57 59.55
C SER A 704 18.48 8.03 59.52
N PRO A 705 18.18 7.39 60.67
CA PRO A 705 19.11 6.60 61.47
C PRO A 705 19.64 5.30 60.81
N ILE A 706 20.85 4.92 61.22
CA ILE A 706 21.63 3.75 60.80
C ILE A 706 20.87 2.43 61.02
N LEU A 707 20.75 1.61 59.96
CA LEU A 707 20.52 0.16 60.06
C LEU A 707 21.77 -0.61 59.64
N LEU A 708 22.19 -1.54 60.50
CA LEU A 708 23.36 -2.40 60.32
C LEU A 708 23.00 -3.63 59.47
N SER A 709 23.93 -4.05 58.61
CA SER A 709 23.90 -5.35 57.91
C SER A 709 23.62 -6.50 58.89
N GLY A 710 22.53 -7.25 58.66
CA GLY A 710 22.13 -8.41 59.48
C GLY A 710 20.98 -8.17 60.47
N ALA A 711 20.27 -7.05 60.39
CA ALA A 711 19.10 -6.76 61.22
C ALA A 711 17.80 -7.40 60.69
N ALA A 712 16.84 -7.65 61.59
CA ALA A 712 15.51 -8.17 61.28
C ALA A 712 14.68 -7.18 60.43
N PRO A 713 13.63 -7.64 59.72
CA PRO A 713 12.74 -6.77 58.94
C PRO A 713 12.14 -5.66 59.81
N ILE A 714 12.06 -4.43 59.30
CA ILE A 714 11.24 -3.39 59.91
C ILE A 714 9.81 -3.67 59.46
N VAL A 715 8.94 -4.09 60.38
CA VAL A 715 7.53 -4.34 60.09
C VAL A 715 6.75 -3.04 60.29
N HIS A 716 6.05 -2.68 59.23
CA HIS A 716 5.25 -1.49 59.04
C HIS A 716 3.77 -1.91 59.05
N ALA A 717 3.16 -1.92 60.24
CA ALA A 717 1.79 -2.38 60.44
C ALA A 717 0.82 -1.20 60.55
N GLY A 718 -0.21 -1.16 59.69
CA GLY A 718 -1.32 -0.22 59.79
C GLY A 718 -0.99 1.23 59.44
N PHE A 719 -0.35 1.45 58.29
CA PHE A 719 -0.19 2.79 57.73
C PHE A 719 -1.60 3.37 57.47
N GLU A 720 -1.84 4.70 57.55
CA GLU A 720 -2.18 5.60 56.41
C GLU A 720 -2.97 6.83 56.92
N GLN A 721 -3.06 8.05 56.36
CA GLN A 721 -2.63 8.67 55.10
C GLN A 721 -2.57 10.22 55.31
N SER A 722 -2.00 10.94 54.35
CA SER A 722 -2.12 12.40 54.18
C SER A 722 -3.58 12.91 54.06
N SER A 723 -3.71 14.24 54.26
CA SER A 723 -4.90 15.10 54.03
C SER A 723 -5.87 15.36 55.19
N ASN A 724 -5.36 15.97 56.28
CA ASN A 724 -6.03 17.14 56.90
C ASN A 724 -5.16 17.92 57.92
N GLN A 725 -3.85 17.65 58.00
CA GLN A 725 -2.93 18.53 58.68
C GLN A 725 -2.72 19.78 57.82
N GLN A 726 -3.48 20.84 58.09
CA GLN A 726 -3.13 22.17 57.59
C GLN A 726 -1.81 22.57 58.26
N VAL A 727 -0.72 22.45 57.52
CA VAL A 727 0.54 23.13 57.82
C VAL A 727 0.37 24.58 57.35
N ILE A 728 0.49 25.51 58.29
CA ILE A 728 0.45 26.94 58.02
C ILE A 728 1.84 27.51 58.29
N GLU A 729 2.49 28.02 57.26
CA GLU A 729 3.86 28.52 57.30
C GLU A 729 3.92 30.02 57.59
N ALA A 730 5.08 30.43 58.10
CA ALA A 730 5.47 31.80 58.34
C ALA A 730 6.98 31.97 58.12
N PHE A 731 7.35 33.00 57.36
CA PHE A 731 8.75 33.41 57.22
C PHE A 731 8.99 34.66 58.06
N LEU A 732 10.00 34.63 58.93
CA LEU A 732 10.30 35.71 59.86
C LEU A 732 11.44 36.57 59.34
N THR A 733 11.23 37.89 59.28
CA THR A 733 12.25 38.88 58.91
C THR A 733 12.18 40.11 59.82
N GLY A 734 13.26 40.88 59.90
CA GLY A 734 13.26 42.15 60.62
C GLY A 734 12.31 43.18 59.98
N GLY A 735 12.16 43.15 58.65
CA GLY A 735 11.27 44.05 57.89
C GLY A 735 9.78 43.91 58.21
N GLN A 736 9.39 42.77 58.80
CA GLN A 736 8.02 42.49 59.22
C GLN A 736 7.68 42.98 60.64
N GLU A 737 8.67 43.38 61.43
CA GLU A 737 8.44 43.98 62.75
C GLU A 737 7.59 45.26 62.66
N THR A 738 6.89 45.58 63.76
CA THR A 738 6.12 46.83 63.85
C THR A 738 6.60 47.64 65.07
N PRO A 739 7.41 48.71 64.87
CA PRO A 739 8.00 49.18 63.60
C PRO A 739 9.10 48.24 63.05
N PRO A 740 9.40 48.28 61.74
CA PRO A 740 10.41 47.41 61.13
C PRO A 740 11.79 47.51 61.78
N ASN A 741 12.47 46.37 61.93
CA ASN A 741 13.80 46.23 62.50
C ASN A 741 14.81 45.95 61.36
N PRO A 742 15.96 46.65 61.28
CA PRO A 742 16.96 46.42 60.22
C PRO A 742 17.76 45.11 60.37
N SER A 743 17.35 44.18 61.24
CA SER A 743 18.03 42.90 61.42
C SER A 743 18.04 42.08 60.13
N ALA A 744 19.20 41.46 59.85
CA ALA A 744 19.38 40.50 58.77
C ALA A 744 19.05 39.06 59.18
N ALA A 745 18.61 38.86 60.44
CA ALA A 745 18.17 37.57 60.94
C ALA A 745 16.96 37.05 60.15
N ARG A 746 16.86 35.73 60.07
CA ARG A 746 15.79 35.03 59.35
C ARG A 746 15.25 33.90 60.19
N GLY A 747 13.97 33.62 60.03
CA GLY A 747 13.36 32.42 60.59
C GLY A 747 12.31 31.83 59.67
N HIS A 748 12.01 30.57 59.90
CA HIS A 748 10.93 29.84 59.29
C HIS A 748 10.19 29.08 60.37
N GLY A 749 8.87 29.25 60.43
CA GLY A 749 8.03 28.56 61.38
C GLY A 749 6.84 27.93 60.69
N THR A 750 6.42 26.78 61.19
CA THR A 750 5.22 26.10 60.74
C THR A 750 4.31 25.83 61.94
N VAL A 751 3.00 25.96 61.72
CA VAL A 751 1.98 25.56 62.67
C VAL A 751 1.12 24.48 62.04
N THR A 752 1.11 23.33 62.68
CA THR A 752 0.47 22.13 62.17
C THR A 752 -0.71 21.77 63.08
N LEU A 753 -1.93 21.88 62.56
CA LEU A 753 -3.16 21.51 63.29
C LEU A 753 -3.31 19.98 63.35
N ASN A 754 -3.57 19.42 64.53
CA ASN A 754 -3.89 17.99 64.67
C ASN A 754 -5.21 17.64 63.94
N GLY A 755 -5.47 16.35 63.72
CA GLY A 755 -6.67 15.89 63.00
C GLY A 755 -8.01 16.32 63.63
N ALA A 756 -8.08 16.48 64.96
CA ALA A 756 -9.25 17.02 65.66
C ALA A 756 -9.36 18.56 65.60
N GLN A 757 -8.34 19.23 65.06
CA GLN A 757 -8.16 20.68 64.98
C GLN A 757 -8.33 21.41 66.33
N ASP A 758 -8.02 20.74 67.42
CA ASP A 758 -8.10 21.25 68.79
C ASP A 758 -6.73 21.34 69.48
N ALA A 759 -5.67 20.97 68.77
CA ALA A 759 -4.30 21.21 69.17
C ALA A 759 -3.40 21.51 67.97
N ILE A 760 -2.27 22.17 68.23
CA ILE A 760 -1.25 22.48 67.22
C ILE A 760 0.12 21.95 67.62
N VAL A 761 0.93 21.61 66.63
CA VAL A 761 2.37 21.44 66.77
C VAL A 761 3.03 22.61 66.06
N VAL A 762 3.97 23.25 66.74
CA VAL A 762 4.70 24.41 66.24
C VAL A 762 6.14 24.00 66.00
N PHE A 763 6.63 24.18 64.80
CA PHE A 763 8.06 24.18 64.51
C PHE A 763 8.51 25.60 64.27
N LEU A 764 9.66 25.98 64.80
CA LEU A 764 10.27 27.27 64.52
C LEU A 764 11.79 27.12 64.51
N ASP A 765 12.39 27.53 63.39
CA ASP A 765 13.82 27.67 63.20
C ASP A 765 14.15 29.13 62.90
N TYR A 766 15.21 29.65 63.51
CA TYR A 766 15.72 30.97 63.20
C TYR A 766 17.22 31.05 63.43
N SER A 767 17.85 31.93 62.66
CA SER A 767 19.28 32.18 62.75
C SER A 767 19.64 33.62 62.46
N GLY A 768 20.83 34.02 62.91
CA GLY A 768 21.41 35.33 62.62
C GLY A 768 20.93 36.48 63.50
N LEU A 769 20.29 36.22 64.66
CA LEU A 769 19.91 37.27 65.61
C LEU A 769 21.14 38.02 66.14
N VAL A 770 21.00 39.33 66.33
CA VAL A 770 22.05 40.21 66.87
C VAL A 770 22.04 40.16 68.40
N GLY A 771 22.40 38.99 68.95
CA GLY A 771 22.46 38.73 70.39
C GLY A 771 21.67 37.49 70.81
N ASN A 772 21.70 37.18 72.10
CA ASN A 772 20.96 36.03 72.63
C ASN A 772 19.46 36.32 72.59
N ASN A 773 18.65 35.32 72.19
CA ASN A 773 17.20 35.42 72.32
C ASN A 773 16.80 35.67 73.79
N THR A 774 15.75 36.45 73.99
CA THR A 774 15.20 36.77 75.32
C THR A 774 13.77 36.29 75.48
N ALA A 775 13.04 36.14 74.37
CA ALA A 775 11.68 35.64 74.35
C ALA A 775 11.28 35.19 72.95
N VAL A 776 10.48 34.13 72.83
CA VAL A 776 9.93 33.65 71.56
C VAL A 776 8.46 33.33 71.80
N HIS A 777 7.57 33.91 71.01
CA HIS A 777 6.13 33.73 71.23
C HIS A 777 5.35 33.69 69.91
N ILE A 778 4.12 33.17 70.00
CA ILE A 778 3.06 33.39 69.02
C ILE A 778 2.15 34.48 69.56
N HIS A 779 1.81 35.45 68.72
CA HIS A 779 0.87 36.52 69.01
C HIS A 779 -0.41 36.37 68.20
N GLY A 780 -1.53 36.86 68.71
CA GLY A 780 -2.80 36.90 67.99
C GLY A 780 -3.99 37.29 68.86
N PRO A 781 -5.19 37.49 68.27
CA PRO A 781 -5.40 37.69 66.83
C PRO A 781 -5.02 39.13 66.40
N ALA A 782 -4.17 39.26 65.38
CA ALA A 782 -3.89 40.52 64.69
C ALA A 782 -3.56 40.30 63.20
N PRO A 783 -4.06 41.18 62.31
CA PRO A 783 -3.63 41.19 60.92
C PRO A 783 -2.18 41.67 60.78
N ARG A 784 -1.61 41.48 59.59
CA ARG A 784 -0.23 41.84 59.25
C ARG A 784 0.11 43.27 59.67
N ARG A 785 1.33 43.45 60.19
CA ARG A 785 1.90 44.73 60.65
C ARG A 785 1.14 45.42 61.79
N VAL A 786 0.20 44.74 62.45
CA VAL A 786 -0.43 45.19 63.71
C VAL A 786 0.12 44.35 64.87
N ALA A 787 0.41 44.97 66.01
CA ALA A 787 0.89 44.27 67.20
C ALA A 787 -0.28 43.71 68.05
N ALA A 788 -0.13 42.49 68.56
CA ALA A 788 -1.05 41.84 69.50
C ALA A 788 -0.32 41.39 70.77
N ALA A 789 -1.08 40.98 71.79
CA ALA A 789 -0.50 40.32 72.96
C ALA A 789 0.02 38.89 72.61
N PRO A 790 1.04 38.39 73.30
CA PRO A 790 1.43 36.99 73.20
C PRO A 790 0.29 36.08 73.64
N ILE A 791 0.04 35.01 72.89
CA ILE A 791 -0.99 34.00 73.19
C ILE A 791 -0.38 32.63 73.51
N ILE A 792 0.84 32.35 73.04
CA ILE A 792 1.55 31.10 73.31
C ILE A 792 3.03 31.45 73.50
N ASP A 793 3.57 31.05 74.66
CA ASP A 793 5.00 31.14 74.91
C ASP A 793 5.72 29.91 74.34
N LEU A 794 6.81 30.16 73.61
CA LEU A 794 7.62 29.13 72.99
C LEU A 794 9.00 29.03 73.68
N PRO A 795 9.71 27.90 73.56
CA PRO A 795 11.03 27.71 74.14
C PRO A 795 12.04 28.81 73.76
N THR A 796 12.94 29.11 74.70
CA THR A 796 14.09 30.01 74.50
C THR A 796 15.38 29.28 74.89
N SER A 797 16.37 29.29 74.00
CA SER A 797 17.71 28.69 74.22
C SER A 797 18.75 29.65 74.79
N GLY A 798 18.48 30.96 74.82
CA GLY A 798 19.49 31.98 75.08
C GLY A 798 20.54 32.11 73.97
N SER A 799 20.26 31.63 72.75
CA SER A 799 21.17 31.65 71.60
C SER A 799 20.68 32.63 70.52
N GLY A 800 21.59 33.08 69.64
CA GLY A 800 21.26 33.88 68.45
C GLY A 800 20.78 33.04 67.25
N SER A 801 20.70 31.71 67.42
CA SER A 801 20.11 30.77 66.46
C SER A 801 19.58 29.56 67.22
N ASP A 802 18.42 29.05 66.83
CA ASP A 802 17.74 27.95 67.50
C ASP A 802 16.70 27.30 66.58
N SER A 803 16.43 26.01 66.81
CA SER A 803 15.41 25.25 66.11
C SER A 803 14.73 24.29 67.08
N PHE A 804 13.42 24.39 67.19
CA PHE A 804 12.65 23.53 68.09
C PHE A 804 11.27 23.18 67.53
N THR A 805 10.73 22.07 68.03
CA THR A 805 9.34 21.67 67.84
C THR A 805 8.65 21.62 69.19
N VAL A 806 7.50 22.28 69.33
CA VAL A 806 6.71 22.30 70.56
C VAL A 806 5.24 22.02 70.27
N GLY A 807 4.69 21.06 71.00
CA GLY A 807 3.32 20.57 70.80
C GLY A 807 3.12 19.18 71.41
N PRO A 808 1.88 18.67 71.42
CA PRO A 808 0.66 19.35 71.01
C PRO A 808 0.22 20.44 72.02
N ILE A 809 -0.02 21.66 71.56
CA ILE A 809 -0.57 22.77 72.34
C ILE A 809 -2.06 22.84 72.06
N ALA A 810 -2.88 22.66 73.09
CA ALA A 810 -4.34 22.76 72.96
C ALA A 810 -4.76 24.19 72.56
N ILE A 811 -5.68 24.28 71.61
CA ILE A 811 -6.27 25.53 71.13
C ILE A 811 -7.80 25.49 71.22
N THR A 812 -8.41 26.63 71.49
CA THR A 812 -9.87 26.76 71.50
C THR A 812 -10.44 26.84 70.07
N PRO A 813 -11.74 26.57 69.88
CA PRO A 813 -12.41 26.78 68.59
C PRO A 813 -12.25 28.20 68.00
N ALA A 814 -12.20 29.23 68.85
CA ALA A 814 -11.98 30.61 68.43
C ALA A 814 -10.54 30.82 67.94
N GLN A 815 -9.56 30.34 68.70
CA GLN A 815 -8.14 30.35 68.33
C GLN A 815 -7.87 29.59 67.04
N ARG A 816 -8.54 28.45 66.81
CA ARG A 816 -8.49 27.74 65.52
C ARG A 816 -8.97 28.63 64.36
N ALA A 817 -10.08 29.33 64.53
CA ALA A 817 -10.63 30.19 63.49
C ALA A 817 -9.70 31.37 63.18
N GLU A 818 -9.07 31.95 64.21
CA GLU A 818 -8.08 33.02 64.08
C GLU A 818 -6.82 32.55 63.34
N LEU A 819 -6.27 31.40 63.74
CA LEU A 819 -5.11 30.78 63.09
C LEU A 819 -5.38 30.50 61.61
N LYS A 820 -6.51 29.89 61.29
CA LYS A 820 -6.92 29.62 59.89
C LYS A 820 -7.20 30.88 59.07
N SER A 821 -7.48 32.01 59.73
CA SER A 821 -7.72 33.29 59.08
C SER A 821 -6.44 34.14 58.96
N GLY A 822 -5.27 33.57 59.27
CA GLY A 822 -4.00 34.25 59.16
C GLY A 822 -3.82 35.37 60.17
N LEU A 823 -4.47 35.31 61.33
CA LEU A 823 -4.41 36.36 62.36
C LEU A 823 -3.33 36.12 63.41
N TRP A 824 -2.50 35.10 63.26
CA TRP A 824 -1.43 34.79 64.19
C TRP A 824 -0.06 35.07 63.58
N TYR A 825 0.93 35.38 64.41
CA TYR A 825 2.31 35.58 63.94
C TYR A 825 3.33 35.13 64.98
N PHE A 826 4.48 34.66 64.51
CA PHE A 826 5.66 34.44 65.35
C PHE A 826 6.40 35.76 65.59
N ASN A 827 6.96 35.90 66.78
CA ASN A 827 7.88 36.99 67.11
C ASN A 827 9.03 36.46 67.97
N VAL A 828 10.26 36.80 67.58
CA VAL A 828 11.49 36.41 68.28
C VAL A 828 12.19 37.68 68.77
N HIS A 829 12.37 37.78 70.09
CA HIS A 829 13.05 38.89 70.75
C HIS A 829 14.48 38.52 71.11
N SER A 830 15.38 39.49 71.07
CA SER A 830 16.77 39.33 71.45
C SER A 830 17.27 40.48 72.32
N THR A 831 18.51 40.36 72.79
CA THR A 831 19.26 41.42 73.49
C THR A 831 19.77 42.55 72.58
N ALA A 832 19.44 42.55 71.28
CA ALA A 832 19.87 43.59 70.33
C ALA A 832 19.42 45.01 70.75
N PRO A 833 20.24 46.06 70.59
CA PRO A 833 19.80 47.44 70.81
C PRO A 833 18.67 47.83 69.84
N GLY A 834 17.48 48.14 70.36
CA GLY A 834 16.33 48.57 69.55
C GLY A 834 15.28 47.47 69.25
N SER A 835 15.46 46.23 69.72
CA SER A 835 14.54 45.10 69.52
C SER A 835 13.47 44.95 70.63
N SER A 836 13.13 46.02 71.35
CA SER A 836 12.18 45.95 72.48
C SER A 836 10.76 45.49 72.09
N GLY A 837 10.42 45.52 70.79
CA GLY A 837 9.17 44.99 70.22
C GLY A 837 9.31 43.63 69.52
N GLY A 838 10.53 43.13 69.34
CA GLY A 838 10.85 41.99 68.47
C GLY A 838 12.13 42.28 67.65
N GLU A 839 12.86 41.23 67.27
CA GLU A 839 13.94 41.32 66.27
C GLU A 839 13.48 40.82 64.90
N ILE A 840 12.73 39.71 64.85
CA ILE A 840 12.13 39.16 63.63
C ILE A 840 10.70 38.68 63.88
N ARG A 841 9.82 38.94 62.91
CA ARG A 841 8.39 38.60 62.93
C ARG A 841 7.98 37.91 61.63
N GLY A 842 7.02 36.98 61.71
CA GLY A 842 6.45 36.30 60.53
C GLY A 842 4.97 35.95 60.74
N GLN A 843 4.10 36.37 59.81
CA GLN A 843 2.66 36.05 59.85
C GLN A 843 2.41 34.59 59.44
N ILE A 844 1.52 33.90 60.16
CA ILE A 844 1.17 32.49 59.95
C ILE A 844 -0.06 32.42 59.04
N ASP A 845 0.11 32.41 57.72
CA ASP A 845 -1.00 32.50 56.75
C ASP A 845 -0.78 31.86 55.35
N ASN A 846 0.26 31.05 55.14
CA ASN A 846 0.54 30.32 53.87
C ASN A 846 0.74 31.19 52.61
N VAL A 847 1.00 32.50 52.74
CA VAL A 847 1.30 33.35 51.58
C VAL A 847 2.82 33.49 51.40
N GLN A 848 3.36 32.84 50.36
CA GLN A 848 4.67 33.18 49.79
C GLN A 848 4.52 34.34 48.79
N PHE A 849 5.39 35.35 48.88
CA PHE A 849 5.39 36.49 47.94
C PHE A 849 6.38 36.22 46.81
N GLU A 850 5.95 36.48 45.57
CA GLU A 850 6.63 36.19 44.29
C GLU A 850 8.02 36.85 44.09
N ASP A 851 8.50 37.67 45.01
CA ASP A 851 9.76 38.41 44.83
C ASP A 851 10.74 38.30 46.02
N GLY A 852 10.66 37.23 46.82
CA GLY A 852 11.70 36.92 47.81
C GLY A 852 12.12 38.11 48.69
N PHE A 853 11.34 38.33 49.76
CA PHE A 853 11.60 39.24 50.89
C PHE A 853 11.01 40.65 50.78
N GLU A 854 10.09 40.98 51.71
CA GLU A 854 10.14 42.27 52.40
C GLU A 854 10.85 42.13 53.76
#